data_AF-A0AAX1NAM8-F1
#
_entry.id   AF-A0AAX1NAM8-F1
#
_cell.length_a   1.000
_cell.length_b   1.000
_cell.length_c   1.000
_cell.angle_alpha   90.00
_cell.angle_beta   90.00
_cell.angle_gamma   90.00
#
_symmetry.space_group_name_H-M   'P 1'
#
loop_
_entity.id
_entity.type
_entity.pdbx_description
1 polymer ?
#
loop_
_entity_poly.entity_id
_entity_poly.type
_entity_poly.pdbx_seq_one_letter_code
_entity_poly.pdbx_strand_id
1 'polypeptide(L)'
;MKRKLSFIITLMMISSNVLFAQNCPPSHPYEACGRCWEDATQAQSGGCTETPPPEETAPNAPSSLNASEITTNSVILNWVDNSADEQQFVIYRDNTPTATLGANVTTYSDNSLQPNQTYQYYVVAENGSLISDQSNVVSVTTLDDQLPPPTNELGTINFTSNTTQNAWTLQWNTVVNADVYTLNVITKDNGTELSNTSFEVTGNNYEESNPLEDITYQYILTVSNEDASKSSNPITKIRSSCSGTIDEQGKVSGKFTPKNGKILMFLGQDNNSVDEYTSSGLFPSIGGFTNYTNIYDFAGLESVNNYGSGDMCIQCGIDKYPGAAVAIGLYMVEDNDGVGEDHPNGLTDVVNGLYDASIDKFANFANRNSNTPIFLRVGYEFDGQWNHYDPQKYINAYKYLVDRLNAAGVENVAYVWQSAAYGFTYNGNPIEAWYPGDAYVDYVGLSFFFYDEGFNGPNLQTLLDIARTKNKPVMMAEVSAQYYDFDENTFTTYDNPGNKTPMTGEQMWNQYFADQLLPFVEGNADVVRAISYINADWQSQEQWKWPDAGNGYWGDTRVQRNAYIATQWNNEMNNGKYQHADPNLYQILTTGCGGENPPVEPPVTANPPSIPQNILVSSSTTTSLSISWSEVTEATSYTVLYGNQSGVYSDSISVSTNSSTITNLTSNTSYYVAVRAVNNDGVSDLGTEVIGTTQDETVVEPPVGTTKIEGKFTPQNEKTLLAIGQDLAAMSGYRNGNMPEPAAAVAYIAFYMLTIDNYGINYGATGMDNAGNFTGVDTDWGSGPLNASSTALGWDQSALVLAMSITENWNQGGLLGIANGQYEANIDKLALFCNSFPEKKIYLRIGYEFDGRWNSQENAGGTYPCGYHKQSEYIAAWQHIVDGMDARGVNNVAYVWQASTSPVDDVLDGYFGYDGNLAAAREDISGWYPGDDYVDWCGISWFISPSEADNYFGFSDVPNLPNQDDLADEMLAFARSHNKPVMICEAAPQGYDLEISEYDTTPSKVSRASTGYAYEGAKTLFTEGLTSAESQFTPGTWFDNLEGQEAWDRWFTPFLNYIHDNEDVIRGVTYINANWNEQAKWAEPYNEGYWGDTRLQENPIIKNLWLQETNSDFWLLGSPSLNDDLGGSSNARRIDLEEELNEITVYPNPASQVIKIKGLLEVPQLELYTLQGKLIQSLKSNELEVNSLPKGLYILRINQTTVRRVVID
;
A
#
# COMPACT_ATOMS: atom_id res chain seq x y z
N MET A 1 49.63 33.80 2.57
CA MET A 1 50.30 34.59 3.64
C MET A 1 50.02 33.94 5.00
N LYS A 2 50.64 34.43 6.11
CA LYS A 2 50.32 34.24 7.57
C LYS A 2 49.30 33.11 7.94
N ARG A 3 49.69 32.08 8.73
CA ARG A 3 49.81 32.02 10.23
C ARG A 3 48.48 32.27 10.97
N LYS A 4 48.08 31.61 12.08
CA LYS A 4 48.73 31.02 13.31
C LYS A 4 47.71 29.97 13.92
N LEU A 5 47.84 29.19 15.02
CA LEU A 5 48.82 28.68 16.02
C LEU A 5 48.06 27.53 16.78
N SER A 6 48.49 26.28 17.00
CA SER A 6 49.57 25.66 17.83
C SER A 6 49.43 25.73 19.37
N PHE A 7 49.99 24.70 20.06
CA PHE A 7 50.20 24.47 21.53
C PHE A 7 49.14 23.65 22.29
N ILE A 8 49.42 22.89 23.39
CA ILE A 8 50.63 22.73 24.26
C ILE A 8 50.67 21.27 24.86
N ILE A 9 51.78 20.51 24.83
CA ILE A 9 52.76 20.14 25.93
C ILE A 9 52.24 19.22 27.08
N THR A 10 52.95 18.27 27.75
CA THR A 10 54.15 17.35 27.61
C THR A 10 54.24 16.48 28.91
N LEU A 11 55.30 15.65 29.11
CA LEU A 11 55.73 14.82 30.29
C LEU A 11 55.09 13.40 30.36
N MET A 12 55.69 12.31 30.88
CA MET A 12 57.04 11.87 31.36
C MET A 12 56.96 10.33 31.63
N MET A 13 57.97 9.44 31.72
CA MET A 13 59.43 9.33 31.45
C MET A 13 59.71 7.78 31.19
N ILE A 14 60.89 7.12 31.10
CA ILE A 14 62.24 7.27 31.68
C ILE A 14 63.33 6.50 30.84
N SER A 15 64.37 5.93 31.48
CA SER A 15 65.56 5.17 30.98
C SER A 15 65.31 3.75 30.41
N SER A 16 66.20 3.06 29.65
CA SER A 16 67.69 3.05 29.61
C SER A 16 68.30 2.69 28.22
N ASN A 17 69.63 2.86 28.09
CA ASN A 17 70.51 2.59 26.92
C ASN A 17 70.59 1.07 26.52
N VAL A 18 71.17 0.59 25.39
CA VAL A 18 72.47 0.91 24.73
C VAL A 18 72.44 0.65 23.20
N LEU A 19 73.36 1.25 22.44
CA LEU A 19 73.62 0.99 21.02
C LEU A 19 74.13 -0.44 20.76
N PHE A 20 73.93 -0.96 19.54
CA PHE A 20 75.05 -1.31 18.64
C PHE A 20 74.57 -1.42 17.18
N ALA A 21 75.39 -0.98 16.24
CA ALA A 21 75.35 -1.43 14.85
C ALA A 21 76.67 -2.16 14.59
N GLN A 22 76.60 -3.42 14.17
CA GLN A 22 77.78 -4.20 13.80
C GLN A 22 77.86 -4.30 12.27
N ASN A 23 78.98 -3.83 11.73
CA ASN A 23 79.48 -4.21 10.42
C ASN A 23 80.79 -4.94 10.71
N CYS A 24 80.93 -6.19 10.25
CA CYS A 24 82.13 -6.95 10.55
C CYS A 24 83.40 -6.35 9.89
N PRO A 25 84.55 -6.39 10.59
CA PRO A 25 85.79 -5.83 10.06
C PRO A 25 86.33 -6.68 8.90
N PRO A 26 87.11 -6.12 7.95
CA PRO A 26 87.57 -6.84 6.75
C PRO A 26 88.41 -8.11 6.98
N SER A 27 88.87 -8.36 8.21
CA SER A 27 89.58 -9.57 8.60
C SER A 27 88.67 -10.74 9.01
N HIS A 28 87.41 -10.47 9.37
CA HIS A 28 86.45 -11.45 9.89
C HIS A 28 85.07 -11.21 9.23
N PRO A 29 84.92 -11.40 7.90
CA PRO A 29 83.77 -10.91 7.15
C PRO A 29 82.47 -11.71 7.35
N TYR A 30 82.50 -12.81 8.10
CA TYR A 30 81.36 -13.71 8.28
C TYR A 30 80.66 -13.46 9.61
N GLU A 31 79.40 -13.00 9.59
CA GLU A 31 78.62 -12.79 10.82
C GLU A 31 77.68 -13.97 11.09
N ALA A 32 77.75 -14.54 12.29
CA ALA A 32 76.86 -15.61 12.76
C ALA A 32 76.71 -15.56 14.29
N CYS A 33 75.51 -15.83 14.81
CA CYS A 33 75.18 -15.74 16.24
C CYS A 33 75.51 -14.38 16.88
N GLY A 34 75.39 -13.27 16.14
CA GLY A 34 75.78 -11.93 16.61
C GLY A 34 77.28 -11.75 16.86
N ARG A 35 78.13 -12.46 16.10
CA ARG A 35 79.60 -12.38 16.17
C ARG A 35 80.22 -12.50 14.79
N CYS A 36 81.34 -11.80 14.59
CA CYS A 36 82.17 -11.87 13.39
C CYS A 36 83.23 -12.96 13.49
N TRP A 37 83.43 -13.73 12.41
CA TRP A 37 84.35 -14.87 12.30
C TRP A 37 85.19 -14.76 11.02
N GLU A 38 86.36 -15.42 10.98
CA GLU A 38 87.22 -15.47 9.79
C GLU A 38 86.57 -16.23 8.64
N ASP A 39 85.89 -17.34 8.94
CA ASP A 39 85.09 -18.12 8.00
C ASP A 39 84.00 -18.96 8.72
N ALA A 40 83.11 -19.58 7.94
CA ALA A 40 82.00 -20.39 8.45
C ALA A 40 82.44 -21.66 9.21
N THR A 41 83.62 -22.23 8.90
CA THR A 41 84.21 -23.36 9.63
C THR A 41 84.57 -22.96 11.05
N GLN A 42 85.12 -21.75 11.20
CA GLN A 42 85.44 -21.17 12.50
C GLN A 42 84.16 -20.96 13.33
N ALA A 43 83.08 -20.46 12.72
CA ALA A 43 81.78 -20.29 13.37
C ALA A 43 81.17 -21.62 13.84
N GLN A 44 81.20 -22.68 13.01
CA GLN A 44 80.75 -24.03 13.41
C GLN A 44 81.56 -24.58 14.59
N SER A 45 82.89 -24.36 14.61
CA SER A 45 83.73 -24.75 15.76
C SER A 45 83.41 -24.00 17.07
N GLY A 46 82.73 -22.85 16.96
CA GLY A 46 82.28 -22.03 18.09
C GLY A 46 80.98 -22.49 18.76
N GLY A 47 80.33 -23.54 18.25
CA GLY A 47 79.06 -24.05 18.79
C GLY A 47 77.81 -23.41 18.18
N CYS A 48 77.95 -22.63 17.10
CA CYS A 48 76.82 -22.18 16.29
C CYS A 48 76.35 -23.31 15.37
N THR A 49 75.39 -24.11 15.85
CA THR A 49 74.69 -25.13 15.06
C THR A 49 73.27 -24.67 14.75
N GLU A 50 73.09 -23.95 13.66
CA GLU A 50 71.78 -23.89 13.00
C GLU A 50 71.59 -25.11 12.09
N THR A 51 70.33 -25.36 11.73
CA THR A 51 69.83 -26.65 11.26
C THR A 51 70.38 -27.11 9.91
N PRO A 52 70.23 -28.40 9.54
CA PRO A 52 70.39 -28.81 8.15
C PRO A 52 69.49 -27.96 7.23
N PRO A 53 69.82 -27.85 5.92
CA PRO A 53 68.97 -27.15 4.97
C PRO A 53 67.53 -27.66 5.06
N PRO A 54 66.51 -26.79 4.90
CA PRO A 54 65.17 -27.26 4.62
C PRO A 54 65.21 -28.23 3.45
N GLU A 55 64.38 -29.28 3.51
CA GLU A 55 63.98 -29.96 2.29
C GLU A 55 63.24 -28.91 1.46
N GLU A 56 63.65 -28.70 0.21
CA GLU A 56 63.21 -27.56 -0.62
C GLU A 56 61.75 -27.81 -1.06
N THR A 57 60.80 -27.50 -0.18
CA THR A 57 59.36 -27.65 -0.39
C THR A 57 58.85 -26.56 -1.33
N ALA A 58 57.90 -26.91 -2.19
CA ALA A 58 57.19 -25.90 -2.97
C ALA A 58 56.44 -24.92 -2.05
N PRO A 59 56.26 -23.66 -2.48
CA PRO A 59 55.50 -22.68 -1.71
C PRO A 59 54.04 -23.11 -1.50
N ASN A 60 53.36 -22.52 -0.53
CA ASN A 60 51.95 -22.81 -0.27
C ASN A 60 51.07 -22.30 -1.41
N ALA A 61 50.13 -23.12 -1.87
CA ALA A 61 49.17 -22.75 -2.89
C ALA A 61 48.38 -21.48 -2.49
N PRO A 62 48.23 -20.47 -3.38
CA PRO A 62 47.33 -19.36 -3.14
C PRO A 62 45.87 -19.85 -3.06
N SER A 63 45.03 -19.22 -2.25
CA SER A 63 43.65 -19.66 -1.99
C SER A 63 42.64 -18.53 -2.17
N SER A 64 41.35 -18.88 -2.13
CA SER A 64 40.24 -17.93 -2.26
C SER A 64 40.36 -17.01 -3.48
N LEU A 65 40.83 -17.57 -4.61
CA LEU A 65 40.83 -16.89 -5.89
C LEU A 65 39.38 -16.52 -6.24
N ASN A 66 39.14 -15.25 -6.53
CA ASN A 66 37.87 -14.72 -7.02
C ASN A 66 38.08 -13.89 -8.29
N ALA A 67 36.97 -13.57 -8.95
CA ALA A 67 36.91 -12.64 -10.07
C ALA A 67 35.96 -11.48 -9.73
N SER A 68 36.31 -10.30 -10.24
CA SER A 68 35.68 -9.00 -9.98
C SER A 68 35.91 -8.09 -11.18
N GLU A 69 35.16 -7.00 -11.30
CA GLU A 69 35.31 -6.01 -12.40
C GLU A 69 35.40 -6.67 -13.80
N ILE A 70 34.47 -7.61 -14.05
CA ILE A 70 34.34 -8.31 -15.34
C ILE A 70 33.74 -7.33 -16.36
N THR A 71 34.40 -7.17 -17.51
CA THR A 71 33.92 -6.35 -18.63
C THR A 71 33.79 -7.19 -19.91
N THR A 72 33.65 -6.55 -21.06
CA THR A 72 33.68 -7.23 -22.37
C THR A 72 35.07 -7.79 -22.71
N ASN A 73 36.16 -7.20 -22.17
CA ASN A 73 37.53 -7.59 -22.53
C ASN A 73 38.50 -7.73 -21.33
N SER A 74 38.03 -7.54 -20.10
CA SER A 74 38.84 -7.59 -18.88
C SER A 74 38.20 -8.32 -17.70
N VAL A 75 39.03 -8.70 -16.73
CA VAL A 75 38.63 -9.13 -15.38
C VAL A 75 39.74 -8.79 -14.37
N ILE A 76 39.36 -8.43 -13.14
CA ILE A 76 40.28 -8.38 -12.00
C ILE A 76 40.13 -9.65 -11.17
N LEU A 77 41.20 -10.43 -11.06
CA LEU A 77 41.34 -11.58 -10.19
C LEU A 77 42.00 -11.17 -8.88
N ASN A 78 41.52 -11.67 -7.75
CA ASN A 78 42.15 -11.47 -6.44
C ASN A 78 42.26 -12.80 -5.69
N TRP A 79 43.32 -13.00 -4.91
CA TRP A 79 43.54 -14.21 -4.11
C TRP A 79 44.20 -13.90 -2.77
N VAL A 80 44.13 -14.85 -1.85
CA VAL A 80 44.90 -14.86 -0.61
C VAL A 80 46.26 -15.50 -0.88
N ASP A 81 47.31 -14.77 -0.53
CA ASP A 81 48.67 -15.31 -0.44
C ASP A 81 48.82 -16.14 0.84
N ASN A 82 49.24 -17.40 0.69
CA ASN A 82 49.55 -18.31 1.80
C ASN A 82 51.05 -18.63 1.89
N SER A 83 51.86 -18.12 0.95
CA SER A 83 53.31 -18.31 0.91
C SER A 83 54.03 -17.25 1.74
N ALA A 84 55.32 -17.48 1.99
CA ALA A 84 56.22 -16.51 2.61
C ALA A 84 57.65 -16.60 2.04
N ASP A 85 57.81 -17.34 0.95
CA ASP A 85 59.05 -17.73 0.30
C ASP A 85 58.94 -17.75 -1.23
N GLU A 86 57.76 -17.42 -1.77
CA GLU A 86 57.53 -17.31 -3.20
C GLU A 86 58.34 -16.15 -3.79
N GLN A 87 58.88 -16.35 -5.00
CA GLN A 87 59.55 -15.30 -5.74
C GLN A 87 58.59 -14.63 -6.72
N GLN A 88 57.59 -15.39 -7.19
CA GLN A 88 56.59 -14.94 -8.16
C GLN A 88 55.30 -15.77 -8.07
N PHE A 89 54.19 -15.18 -8.52
CA PHE A 89 52.95 -15.86 -8.85
C PHE A 89 52.83 -16.03 -10.36
N VAL A 90 52.30 -17.17 -10.81
CA VAL A 90 51.96 -17.40 -12.23
C VAL A 90 50.45 -17.62 -12.35
N ILE A 91 49.81 -16.79 -13.16
CA ILE A 91 48.37 -16.84 -13.45
C ILE A 91 48.18 -17.64 -14.73
N TYR A 92 47.39 -18.70 -14.66
CA TYR A 92 47.01 -19.53 -15.79
C TYR A 92 45.59 -19.18 -16.24
N ARG A 93 45.41 -19.04 -17.56
CA ARG A 93 44.11 -18.90 -18.23
C ARG A 93 43.95 -20.06 -19.20
N ASP A 94 42.91 -20.85 -19.04
CA ASP A 94 42.64 -22.08 -19.81
C ASP A 94 43.87 -23.02 -19.87
N ASN A 95 44.53 -23.20 -18.71
CA ASN A 95 45.80 -23.94 -18.56
C ASN A 95 47.01 -23.37 -19.32
N THR A 96 46.94 -22.13 -19.81
CA THR A 96 48.05 -21.40 -20.43
C THR A 96 48.58 -20.32 -19.49
N PRO A 97 49.88 -20.30 -19.13
CA PRO A 97 50.44 -19.24 -18.29
C PRO A 97 50.37 -17.91 -19.03
N THR A 98 49.65 -16.96 -18.44
CA THR A 98 49.21 -15.71 -19.08
C THR A 98 49.89 -14.48 -18.46
N ALA A 99 50.19 -14.53 -17.15
CA ALA A 99 50.99 -13.52 -16.49
C ALA A 99 51.89 -14.11 -15.39
N THR A 100 52.98 -13.42 -15.11
CA THR A 100 53.89 -13.68 -13.98
C THR A 100 54.05 -12.38 -13.20
N LEU A 101 53.77 -12.41 -11.90
CA LEU A 101 53.81 -11.26 -10.99
C LEU A 101 54.82 -11.53 -9.87
N GLY A 102 55.37 -10.48 -9.26
CA GLY A 102 56.32 -10.65 -8.15
C GLY A 102 55.69 -11.25 -6.89
N ALA A 103 56.56 -11.67 -5.96
CA ALA A 103 56.22 -12.03 -4.58
C ALA A 103 55.23 -11.05 -3.92
N ASN A 104 54.38 -11.57 -3.04
CA ASN A 104 53.38 -10.84 -2.25
C ASN A 104 52.33 -10.06 -3.07
N VAL A 105 52.18 -10.34 -4.37
CA VAL A 105 51.10 -9.76 -5.21
C VAL A 105 49.86 -10.64 -5.14
N THR A 106 48.73 -10.05 -4.73
CA THR A 106 47.44 -10.73 -4.49
C THR A 106 46.33 -10.37 -5.47
N THR A 107 46.64 -9.60 -6.53
CA THR A 107 45.66 -9.15 -7.52
C THR A 107 46.27 -9.08 -8.93
N TYR A 108 45.46 -9.38 -9.95
CA TYR A 108 45.84 -9.33 -11.37
C TYR A 108 44.67 -8.83 -12.21
N SER A 109 44.94 -7.91 -13.14
CA SER A 109 43.96 -7.44 -14.12
C SER A 109 44.31 -8.00 -15.50
N ASP A 110 43.57 -9.00 -15.97
CA ASP A 110 43.65 -9.43 -17.36
C ASP A 110 42.83 -8.46 -18.22
N ASN A 111 43.44 -7.92 -19.27
CA ASN A 111 42.82 -6.96 -20.19
C ASN A 111 42.99 -7.43 -21.66
N SER A 112 43.08 -8.75 -21.86
CA SER A 112 43.40 -9.39 -23.14
C SER A 112 42.35 -10.41 -23.58
N LEU A 113 41.13 -10.26 -23.08
CA LEU A 113 40.02 -11.18 -23.33
C LEU A 113 39.23 -10.79 -24.58
N GLN A 114 38.39 -11.71 -25.04
CA GLN A 114 37.40 -11.48 -26.08
C GLN A 114 36.00 -11.52 -25.45
N PRO A 115 35.03 -10.75 -25.97
CA PRO A 115 33.68 -10.70 -25.41
C PRO A 115 32.89 -12.00 -25.57
N ASN A 116 31.87 -12.17 -24.72
CA ASN A 116 30.99 -13.35 -24.63
C ASN A 116 31.74 -14.70 -24.70
N GLN A 117 32.86 -14.78 -23.98
CA GLN A 117 33.70 -15.98 -23.94
C GLN A 117 34.01 -16.35 -22.49
N THR A 118 33.80 -17.63 -22.16
CA THR A 118 34.18 -18.20 -20.86
C THR A 118 35.67 -18.56 -20.85
N TYR A 119 36.36 -18.17 -19.78
CA TYR A 119 37.75 -18.43 -19.46
C TYR A 119 37.85 -19.08 -18.07
N GLN A 120 38.80 -19.99 -17.87
CA GLN A 120 39.07 -20.59 -16.55
C GLN A 120 40.44 -20.17 -16.02
N TYR A 121 40.47 -19.70 -14.77
CA TYR A 121 41.66 -19.19 -14.11
C TYR A 121 42.06 -19.97 -12.87
N TYR A 122 43.37 -20.13 -12.69
CA TYR A 122 43.99 -20.48 -11.40
C TYR A 122 45.36 -19.81 -11.26
N VAL A 123 45.86 -19.77 -10.03
CA VAL A 123 47.17 -19.19 -9.70
C VAL A 123 48.03 -20.25 -9.00
N VAL A 124 49.34 -20.22 -9.26
CA VAL A 124 50.37 -20.96 -8.52
C VAL A 124 51.43 -20.01 -8.00
N ALA A 125 52.05 -20.36 -6.88
CA ALA A 125 53.25 -19.70 -6.34
C ALA A 125 54.50 -20.46 -6.78
N GLU A 126 55.56 -19.73 -7.15
CA GLU A 126 56.83 -20.32 -7.59
C GLU A 126 58.03 -19.80 -6.79
N ASN A 127 58.92 -20.72 -6.39
CA ASN A 127 60.21 -20.43 -5.78
C ASN A 127 61.31 -21.16 -6.57
N GLY A 128 61.95 -20.44 -7.49
CA GLY A 128 63.09 -20.91 -8.30
C GLY A 128 62.74 -22.00 -9.34
N SER A 129 62.59 -23.25 -8.91
CA SER A 129 62.19 -24.39 -9.77
C SER A 129 61.08 -25.24 -9.12
N LEU A 130 60.52 -24.75 -8.02
CA LEU A 130 59.45 -25.37 -7.26
C LEU A 130 58.18 -24.58 -7.48
N ILE A 131 57.08 -25.28 -7.73
CA ILE A 131 55.77 -24.73 -8.08
C ILE A 131 54.76 -25.33 -7.09
N SER A 132 53.90 -24.49 -6.50
CA SER A 132 52.84 -24.92 -5.59
C SER A 132 51.79 -25.79 -6.29
N ASP A 133 50.92 -26.43 -5.51
CA ASP A 133 49.61 -26.83 -6.02
C ASP A 133 48.83 -25.58 -6.51
N GLN A 134 47.85 -25.78 -7.39
CA GLN A 134 47.01 -24.70 -7.91
C GLN A 134 45.99 -24.21 -6.86
N SER A 135 45.59 -22.94 -6.99
CA SER A 135 44.43 -22.39 -6.29
C SER A 135 43.13 -23.11 -6.63
N ASN A 136 42.03 -22.73 -5.97
CA ASN A 136 40.70 -22.98 -6.54
C ASN A 136 40.61 -22.37 -7.94
N VAL A 137 39.87 -23.03 -8.83
CA VAL A 137 39.64 -22.56 -10.21
C VAL A 137 38.44 -21.61 -10.20
N VAL A 138 38.54 -20.50 -10.93
CA VAL A 138 37.42 -19.56 -11.18
C VAL A 138 37.07 -19.59 -12.66
N SER A 139 35.78 -19.74 -12.97
CA SER A 139 35.26 -19.64 -14.34
C SER A 139 34.64 -18.26 -14.53
N VAL A 140 35.09 -17.52 -15.55
CA VAL A 140 34.68 -16.14 -15.84
C VAL A 140 34.17 -16.08 -17.27
N THR A 141 32.94 -15.64 -17.47
CA THR A 141 32.43 -15.27 -18.80
C THR A 141 32.49 -13.76 -18.94
N THR A 142 33.18 -13.26 -19.97
CA THR A 142 33.17 -11.83 -20.32
C THR A 142 31.78 -11.37 -20.78
N LEU A 143 31.51 -10.08 -20.60
CA LEU A 143 30.30 -9.45 -21.15
C LEU A 143 30.34 -9.45 -22.70
N ASP A 144 29.21 -9.25 -23.36
CA ASP A 144 29.12 -9.27 -24.83
C ASP A 144 29.63 -7.97 -25.48
N ASP A 145 30.18 -8.06 -26.69
CA ASP A 145 30.59 -6.91 -27.52
C ASP A 145 29.37 -6.19 -28.11
N GLN A 146 28.25 -6.90 -28.21
CA GLN A 146 26.97 -6.36 -28.68
C GLN A 146 26.29 -5.58 -27.56
N LEU A 147 26.62 -4.28 -27.46
CA LEU A 147 25.82 -3.33 -26.69
C LEU A 147 24.37 -3.39 -27.19
N PRO A 148 23.38 -3.75 -26.35
CA PRO A 148 22.00 -3.77 -26.78
C PRO A 148 21.53 -2.32 -27.08
N PRO A 149 20.66 -2.12 -28.09
CA PRO A 149 20.13 -0.81 -28.42
C PRO A 149 19.40 -0.22 -27.20
N PRO A 150 19.44 1.11 -26.98
CA PRO A 150 19.04 1.77 -25.73
C PRO A 150 17.85 1.10 -25.01
N THR A 151 18.17 0.39 -23.93
CA THR A 151 17.34 -0.71 -23.41
C THR A 151 16.19 -0.24 -22.55
N ASN A 152 16.40 0.82 -21.77
CA ASN A 152 15.30 1.52 -21.11
C ASN A 152 14.32 2.00 -22.18
N GLU A 153 13.03 2.00 -21.87
CA GLU A 153 12.09 2.85 -22.61
C GLU A 153 12.52 4.32 -22.48
N LEU A 154 12.05 5.16 -23.42
CA LEU A 154 12.21 6.61 -23.29
C LEU A 154 11.22 7.09 -22.23
N GLY A 155 11.59 6.85 -20.97
CA GLY A 155 10.75 7.06 -19.79
C GLY A 155 10.22 8.47 -19.71
N THR A 156 9.01 8.59 -19.13
CA THR A 156 8.09 9.73 -19.20
C THR A 156 8.80 11.07 -19.31
N ILE A 157 8.74 11.66 -20.50
CA ILE A 157 9.34 12.96 -20.77
C ILE A 157 8.42 14.04 -20.20
N ASN A 158 8.76 14.50 -19.01
CA ASN A 158 7.96 15.40 -18.21
C ASN A 158 8.19 16.86 -18.62
N PHE A 159 7.13 17.66 -18.59
CA PHE A 159 7.22 19.12 -18.68
C PHE A 159 7.13 19.74 -17.29
N THR A 160 7.99 20.70 -17.01
CA THR A 160 7.84 21.62 -15.87
C THR A 160 7.73 23.05 -16.37
N SER A 161 6.75 23.81 -15.87
CA SER A 161 6.49 25.18 -16.32
C SER A 161 7.22 26.21 -15.43
N ASN A 162 7.91 27.17 -16.05
CA ASN A 162 8.55 28.29 -15.36
C ASN A 162 7.77 29.57 -15.67
N THR A 163 6.63 29.72 -15.00
CA THR A 163 5.69 30.84 -15.17
C THR A 163 6.33 32.21 -14.93
N THR A 164 7.37 32.29 -14.08
CA THR A 164 8.11 33.54 -13.81
C THR A 164 9.01 34.00 -14.96
N GLN A 165 9.34 33.13 -15.91
CA GLN A 165 10.27 33.42 -17.02
C GLN A 165 9.65 33.18 -18.41
N ASN A 166 8.36 32.80 -18.47
CA ASN A 166 7.68 32.41 -19.70
C ASN A 166 8.45 31.31 -20.45
N ALA A 167 8.68 30.18 -19.78
CA ALA A 167 9.42 29.04 -20.34
C ALA A 167 8.83 27.71 -19.87
N TRP A 168 9.12 26.62 -20.59
CA TRP A 168 8.92 25.26 -20.08
C TRP A 168 10.19 24.42 -20.25
N THR A 169 10.42 23.50 -19.33
CA THR A 169 11.55 22.58 -19.35
C THR A 169 11.07 21.17 -19.58
N LEU A 170 11.54 20.55 -20.66
CA LEU A 170 11.43 19.11 -20.89
C LEU A 170 12.51 18.43 -20.06
N GLN A 171 12.16 17.36 -19.35
CA GLN A 171 13.09 16.54 -18.57
C GLN A 171 12.81 15.05 -18.80
N TRP A 172 13.86 14.25 -18.92
CA TRP A 172 13.79 12.82 -19.17
C TRP A 172 14.74 12.02 -18.26
N ASN A 173 14.51 10.72 -18.15
CA ASN A 173 15.36 9.83 -17.35
C ASN A 173 16.71 9.55 -18.04
N THR A 174 17.74 9.20 -17.26
CA THR A 174 18.99 8.70 -17.82
C THR A 174 18.72 7.40 -18.56
N VAL A 175 19.23 7.29 -19.78
CA VAL A 175 19.05 6.12 -20.64
C VAL A 175 20.33 5.32 -20.65
N VAL A 176 20.24 4.05 -20.24
CA VAL A 176 21.37 3.12 -20.25
C VAL A 176 21.83 2.90 -21.71
N ASN A 177 23.14 2.92 -21.93
CA ASN A 177 23.81 2.78 -23.23
C ASN A 177 23.50 3.89 -24.26
N ALA A 178 23.28 5.14 -23.83
CA ALA A 178 23.17 6.31 -24.71
C ALA A 178 24.40 7.24 -24.58
N ASP A 179 25.11 7.49 -25.69
CA ASP A 179 26.25 8.41 -25.75
C ASP A 179 25.82 9.85 -26.08
N VAL A 180 24.77 9.99 -26.89
CA VAL A 180 24.28 11.28 -27.41
C VAL A 180 22.76 11.38 -27.27
N TYR A 181 22.31 12.50 -26.72
CA TYR A 181 20.92 12.96 -26.75
C TYR A 181 20.79 14.01 -27.85
N THR A 182 20.00 13.73 -28.88
CA THR A 182 19.62 14.69 -29.92
C THR A 182 18.14 15.05 -29.75
N LEU A 183 17.84 16.34 -29.57
CA LEU A 183 16.47 16.82 -29.54
C LEU A 183 16.11 17.46 -30.89
N ASN A 184 15.02 17.01 -31.49
CA ASN A 184 14.43 17.61 -32.67
C ASN A 184 13.16 18.38 -32.27
N VAL A 185 13.19 19.70 -32.49
CA VAL A 185 12.10 20.64 -32.22
C VAL A 185 11.48 21.09 -33.54
N ILE A 186 10.23 20.70 -33.75
CA ILE A 186 9.42 21.08 -34.91
C ILE A 186 8.36 22.08 -34.44
N THR A 187 8.35 23.29 -34.99
CA THR A 187 7.30 24.29 -34.71
C THR A 187 6.30 24.33 -35.86
N LYS A 188 5.01 24.42 -35.53
CA LYS A 188 3.90 24.42 -36.49
C LYS A 188 2.87 25.49 -36.15
N ASP A 189 2.46 26.23 -37.17
CA ASP A 189 1.30 27.14 -37.17
C ASP A 189 0.16 26.44 -37.92
N ASN A 190 -0.95 26.16 -37.24
CA ASN A 190 -2.11 25.46 -37.81
C ASN A 190 -1.73 24.19 -38.63
N GLY A 191 -0.78 23.40 -38.11
CA GLY A 191 -0.25 22.20 -38.75
C GLY A 191 0.82 22.42 -39.83
N THR A 192 1.01 23.66 -40.31
CA THR A 192 2.07 24.03 -41.26
C THR A 192 3.40 24.17 -40.55
N GLU A 193 4.43 23.43 -40.98
CA GLU A 193 5.77 23.50 -40.39
C GLU A 193 6.43 24.87 -40.63
N LEU A 194 6.74 25.58 -39.54
CA LEU A 194 7.47 26.86 -39.54
C LEU A 194 8.99 26.64 -39.42
N SER A 195 9.40 25.71 -38.56
CA SER A 195 10.80 25.31 -38.39
C SER A 195 10.91 23.85 -38.01
N ASN A 196 12.00 23.22 -38.44
CA ASN A 196 12.39 21.88 -38.01
C ASN A 196 13.89 21.93 -37.68
N THR A 197 14.21 21.93 -36.39
CA THR A 197 15.56 22.15 -35.87
C THR A 197 16.01 20.93 -35.08
N SER A 198 17.23 20.45 -35.27
CA SER A 198 17.78 19.32 -34.54
C SER A 198 19.16 19.66 -33.99
N PHE A 199 19.40 19.34 -32.72
CA PHE A 199 20.64 19.66 -32.01
C PHE A 199 20.91 18.68 -30.86
N GLU A 200 22.19 18.50 -30.54
CA GLU A 200 22.63 17.72 -29.37
C GLU A 200 22.34 18.50 -28.08
N VAL A 201 21.92 17.78 -27.03
CA VAL A 201 21.62 18.33 -25.70
C VAL A 201 22.54 17.71 -24.66
N THR A 202 23.15 18.55 -23.82
CA THR A 202 24.08 18.10 -22.78
C THR A 202 23.35 17.86 -21.45
N GLY A 203 23.06 16.60 -21.15
CA GLY A 203 22.34 16.18 -19.94
C GLY A 203 20.87 15.85 -20.21
N ASN A 204 20.07 15.82 -19.15
CA ASN A 204 18.76 15.17 -19.13
C ASN A 204 17.56 16.13 -19.26
N ASN A 205 17.79 17.37 -19.70
CA ASN A 205 16.73 18.37 -19.85
C ASN A 205 17.03 19.40 -20.94
N TYR A 206 15.97 20.10 -21.38
CA TYR A 206 16.01 21.21 -22.31
C TYR A 206 14.94 22.25 -21.93
N GLU A 207 15.34 23.53 -21.81
CA GLU A 207 14.40 24.65 -21.59
C GLU A 207 14.05 25.32 -22.93
N GLU A 208 12.76 25.42 -23.23
CA GLU A 208 12.22 26.28 -24.28
C GLU A 208 11.87 27.65 -23.68
N SER A 209 12.75 28.63 -23.84
CA SER A 209 12.58 29.98 -23.28
C SER A 209 11.78 30.89 -24.23
N ASN A 210 10.66 31.44 -23.76
CA ASN A 210 9.71 32.28 -24.51
C ASN A 210 9.05 31.60 -25.73
N PRO A 211 8.33 30.48 -25.53
CA PRO A 211 7.54 29.87 -26.59
C PRO A 211 6.44 30.81 -27.08
N LEU A 212 6.21 30.79 -28.39
CA LEU A 212 5.23 31.64 -29.07
C LEU A 212 3.80 31.16 -28.77
N GLU A 213 2.89 32.13 -28.63
CA GLU A 213 1.45 31.86 -28.49
C GLU A 213 0.89 31.21 -29.76
N ASP A 214 -0.04 30.28 -29.55
CA ASP A 214 -0.78 29.52 -30.57
C ASP A 214 0.09 28.74 -31.58
N ILE A 215 1.39 28.59 -31.30
CA ILE A 215 2.31 27.69 -32.03
C ILE A 215 2.33 26.30 -31.36
N THR A 216 2.21 25.27 -32.19
CA THR A 216 2.38 23.88 -31.81
C THR A 216 3.85 23.50 -31.89
N TYR A 217 4.45 23.17 -30.74
CA TYR A 217 5.80 22.62 -30.64
C TYR A 217 5.72 21.09 -30.57
N GLN A 218 6.44 20.39 -31.43
CA GLN A 218 6.60 18.94 -31.37
C GLN A 218 8.07 18.59 -31.10
N TYR A 219 8.29 17.77 -30.08
CA TYR A 219 9.59 17.36 -29.59
C TYR A 219 9.79 15.87 -29.87
N ILE A 220 10.85 15.53 -30.57
CA ILE A 220 11.29 14.14 -30.78
C ILE A 220 12.67 14.03 -30.12
N LEU A 221 12.77 13.25 -29.05
CA LEU A 221 14.05 12.94 -28.41
C LEU A 221 14.62 11.67 -29.04
N THR A 222 15.77 11.79 -29.69
CA THR A 222 16.56 10.66 -30.20
C THR A 222 17.75 10.41 -29.29
N VAL A 223 17.84 9.20 -28.74
CA VAL A 223 19.03 8.70 -28.05
C VAL A 223 19.82 7.80 -28.97
N SER A 224 21.14 7.93 -28.98
CA SER A 224 22.01 7.12 -29.83
C SER A 224 23.35 6.80 -29.17
N ASN A 225 23.90 5.65 -29.54
CA ASN A 225 25.30 5.27 -29.33
C ASN A 225 25.98 5.03 -30.70
N GLU A 226 27.17 4.44 -30.73
CA GLU A 226 27.89 4.20 -31.99
C GLU A 226 27.24 3.16 -32.93
N ASP A 227 26.36 2.29 -32.42
CA ASP A 227 25.71 1.20 -33.19
C ASP A 227 24.23 1.45 -33.53
N ALA A 228 23.48 2.18 -32.69
CA ALA A 228 22.02 2.27 -32.78
C ALA A 228 21.45 3.63 -32.32
N SER A 229 20.24 3.93 -32.79
CA SER A 229 19.46 5.11 -32.39
C SER A 229 17.97 4.77 -32.15
N LYS A 230 17.40 5.27 -31.05
CA LYS A 230 15.99 5.10 -30.64
C LYS A 230 15.36 6.48 -30.47
N SER A 231 14.18 6.71 -31.05
CA SER A 231 13.48 8.01 -30.99
C SER A 231 12.16 7.89 -30.25
N SER A 232 11.75 8.97 -29.56
CA SER A 232 10.41 9.08 -28.97
C SER A 232 9.34 9.22 -30.05
N ASN A 233 8.09 8.98 -29.68
CA ASN A 233 6.97 9.56 -30.41
C ASN A 233 7.04 11.11 -30.34
N PRO A 234 6.44 11.85 -31.30
CA PRO A 234 6.45 13.31 -31.28
C PRO A 234 5.59 13.88 -30.15
N ILE A 235 6.23 14.31 -29.07
CA ILE A 235 5.57 14.88 -27.89
C ILE A 235 5.16 16.31 -28.23
N THR A 236 3.87 16.61 -28.11
CA THR A 236 3.31 17.88 -28.60
C THR A 236 2.93 18.80 -27.44
N LYS A 237 3.36 20.06 -27.50
CA LYS A 237 3.02 21.13 -26.54
C LYS A 237 2.51 22.35 -27.29
N ILE A 238 1.45 22.99 -26.79
CA ILE A 238 0.81 24.16 -27.39
C ILE A 238 0.68 25.24 -26.32
N ARG A 239 1.08 26.48 -26.62
CA ARG A 239 0.85 27.63 -25.74
C ARG A 239 -0.45 28.33 -26.14
N SER A 240 -1.59 27.79 -25.73
CA SER A 240 -2.90 28.34 -26.07
C SER A 240 -3.23 29.59 -25.24
N SER A 241 -3.65 30.67 -25.90
CA SER A 241 -3.99 31.94 -25.23
C SER A 241 -5.36 32.51 -25.60
N CYS A 242 -6.31 31.64 -25.92
CA CYS A 242 -7.64 31.98 -26.43
C CYS A 242 -8.62 32.57 -25.38
N SER A 243 -8.20 33.57 -24.60
CA SER A 243 -9.03 34.33 -23.65
C SER A 243 -9.17 35.78 -24.12
N GLY A 244 -10.38 36.22 -24.46
CA GLY A 244 -10.66 37.62 -24.84
C GLY A 244 -10.63 37.90 -26.34
N THR A 245 -10.69 36.86 -27.17
CA THR A 245 -10.89 36.99 -28.62
C THR A 245 -12.37 37.17 -28.97
N ILE A 246 -12.63 37.58 -30.21
CA ILE A 246 -13.98 37.67 -30.77
C ILE A 246 -14.06 36.67 -31.94
N ASP A 247 -15.12 35.88 -32.01
CA ASP A 247 -15.31 34.86 -33.03
C ASP A 247 -15.73 35.43 -34.40
N GLU A 248 -15.84 34.55 -35.39
CA GLU A 248 -16.20 34.88 -36.76
C GLU A 248 -17.65 35.38 -36.97
N GLN A 249 -18.46 35.46 -35.90
CA GLN A 249 -19.78 36.08 -35.87
C GLN A 249 -19.82 37.38 -35.06
N GLY A 250 -18.71 37.80 -34.44
CA GLY A 250 -18.62 39.03 -33.65
C GLY A 250 -18.97 38.86 -32.18
N LYS A 251 -18.96 37.63 -31.65
CA LYS A 251 -19.28 37.30 -30.25
C LYS A 251 -18.01 37.02 -29.44
N VAL A 252 -18.04 37.27 -28.13
CA VAL A 252 -16.92 37.01 -27.22
C VAL A 252 -16.60 35.51 -27.16
N SER A 253 -15.31 35.18 -27.15
CA SER A 253 -14.77 33.82 -27.09
C SER A 253 -13.75 33.65 -25.96
N GLY A 254 -13.74 32.47 -25.36
CA GLY A 254 -12.78 32.05 -24.33
C GLY A 254 -12.35 30.60 -24.52
N LYS A 255 -11.63 30.08 -23.50
CA LYS A 255 -11.21 28.67 -23.43
C LYS A 255 -12.43 27.74 -23.63
N PHE A 256 -12.34 26.78 -24.54
CA PHE A 256 -13.43 25.86 -24.90
C PHE A 256 -14.76 26.49 -25.38
N THR A 257 -14.77 27.72 -25.90
CA THR A 257 -15.97 28.30 -26.53
C THR A 257 -16.24 27.65 -27.91
N PRO A 258 -17.49 27.22 -28.22
CA PRO A 258 -17.84 26.71 -29.54
C PRO A 258 -17.79 27.78 -30.64
N LYS A 259 -17.20 27.43 -31.80
CA LYS A 259 -17.18 28.25 -33.02
C LYS A 259 -18.59 28.52 -33.61
N ASN A 260 -18.64 29.30 -34.68
CA ASN A 260 -19.84 29.66 -35.43
C ASN A 260 -20.94 30.36 -34.61
N GLY A 261 -20.53 31.11 -33.57
CA GLY A 261 -21.45 31.79 -32.67
C GLY A 261 -22.32 30.87 -31.81
N LYS A 262 -22.00 29.58 -31.74
CA LYS A 262 -22.77 28.57 -31.01
C LYS A 262 -22.66 28.72 -29.48
N ILE A 263 -23.60 28.06 -28.81
CA ILE A 263 -23.68 27.90 -27.34
C ILE A 263 -23.47 26.42 -26.99
N LEU A 264 -22.58 26.12 -26.04
CA LEU A 264 -22.39 24.76 -25.52
C LEU A 264 -23.53 24.41 -24.56
N MET A 265 -24.24 23.32 -24.82
CA MET A 265 -25.41 22.93 -24.04
C MET A 265 -25.08 21.80 -23.07
N PHE A 266 -24.99 22.12 -21.78
CA PHE A 266 -24.88 21.15 -20.70
C PHE A 266 -26.28 20.77 -20.19
N LEU A 267 -26.44 19.50 -19.82
CA LEU A 267 -27.58 19.04 -18.99
C LEU A 267 -27.08 18.77 -17.56
N GLY A 268 -27.99 18.79 -16.60
CA GLY A 268 -27.63 18.60 -15.20
C GLY A 268 -28.78 18.15 -14.29
N GLN A 269 -28.51 17.95 -13.00
CA GLN A 269 -27.21 18.22 -12.34
C GLN A 269 -26.63 17.05 -11.56
N ASP A 270 -27.23 15.88 -11.77
CA ASP A 270 -26.86 14.58 -11.23
C ASP A 270 -26.92 13.55 -12.37
N ASN A 271 -26.21 12.42 -12.21
CA ASN A 271 -26.08 11.40 -13.25
C ASN A 271 -27.46 10.82 -13.66
N ASN A 272 -28.38 10.63 -12.71
CA ASN A 272 -29.69 10.03 -12.98
C ASN A 272 -30.62 10.97 -13.79
N SER A 273 -30.63 12.27 -13.49
CA SER A 273 -31.38 13.28 -14.26
C SER A 273 -30.86 13.43 -15.68
N VAL A 274 -29.53 13.35 -15.88
CA VAL A 274 -28.91 13.33 -17.22
C VAL A 274 -29.25 12.03 -17.94
N ASP A 275 -29.22 10.89 -17.26
CA ASP A 275 -29.58 9.59 -17.80
C ASP A 275 -31.06 9.48 -18.22
N GLU A 276 -32.00 10.02 -17.44
CA GLU A 276 -33.42 10.03 -17.82
C GLU A 276 -33.64 10.92 -19.06
N TYR A 277 -32.93 12.05 -19.14
CA TYR A 277 -32.98 12.95 -20.29
C TYR A 277 -32.48 12.27 -21.57
N THR A 278 -31.29 11.65 -21.54
CA THR A 278 -30.69 11.02 -22.72
C THR A 278 -31.42 9.74 -23.12
N SER A 279 -31.80 8.90 -22.14
CA SER A 279 -32.53 7.64 -22.37
C SER A 279 -33.95 7.84 -22.89
N SER A 280 -34.50 9.06 -22.77
CA SER A 280 -35.81 9.39 -23.36
C SER A 280 -35.85 9.23 -24.89
N GLY A 281 -34.70 9.39 -25.57
CA GLY A 281 -34.61 9.36 -27.04
C GLY A 281 -35.36 10.49 -27.75
N LEU A 282 -35.83 11.52 -27.03
CA LEU A 282 -36.63 12.62 -27.57
C LEU A 282 -35.80 13.79 -28.13
N PHE A 283 -34.50 13.82 -27.84
CA PHE A 283 -33.64 15.00 -27.95
C PHE A 283 -32.29 14.66 -28.62
N PRO A 284 -31.54 15.65 -29.15
CA PRO A 284 -30.16 15.45 -29.59
C PRO A 284 -29.21 15.13 -28.41
N SER A 285 -28.02 14.64 -28.72
CA SER A 285 -26.97 14.41 -27.74
C SER A 285 -26.55 15.70 -27.01
N ILE A 286 -26.30 15.61 -25.71
CA ILE A 286 -25.92 16.75 -24.87
C ILE A 286 -24.52 17.26 -25.27
N GLY A 287 -24.28 18.57 -25.27
CA GLY A 287 -22.95 19.15 -25.48
C GLY A 287 -22.02 18.96 -24.28
N GLY A 288 -22.61 18.80 -23.10
CA GLY A 288 -21.93 18.40 -21.88
C GLY A 288 -22.90 17.92 -20.80
N PHE A 289 -22.36 17.50 -19.66
CA PHE A 289 -23.13 17.19 -18.45
C PHE A 289 -22.57 17.95 -17.24
N THR A 290 -23.35 18.05 -16.15
CA THR A 290 -23.00 18.85 -14.96
C THR A 290 -23.15 18.02 -13.69
N ASN A 291 -22.15 18.12 -12.81
CA ASN A 291 -22.09 17.49 -11.49
C ASN A 291 -21.51 18.46 -10.45
N TYR A 292 -21.49 18.05 -9.18
CA TYR A 292 -20.81 18.75 -8.09
C TYR A 292 -19.79 17.85 -7.38
N THR A 293 -18.90 18.50 -6.65
CA THR A 293 -17.93 17.92 -5.72
C THR A 293 -17.48 19.01 -4.74
N ASN A 294 -16.65 18.69 -3.75
CA ASN A 294 -16.07 19.66 -2.82
C ASN A 294 -14.54 19.65 -2.91
N ILE A 295 -13.89 20.71 -2.42
CA ILE A 295 -12.43 20.84 -2.46
C ILE A 295 -11.69 20.02 -1.38
N TYR A 296 -12.41 19.48 -0.41
CA TYR A 296 -11.86 18.86 0.79
C TYR A 296 -11.43 17.41 0.55
N ASP A 297 -12.26 16.62 -0.14
CA ASP A 297 -11.95 15.22 -0.52
C ASP A 297 -12.10 14.92 -2.02
N PHE A 298 -12.77 15.79 -2.79
CA PHE A 298 -13.29 15.52 -4.12
C PHE A 298 -14.08 14.18 -4.23
N ALA A 299 -15.05 13.96 -3.35
CA ALA A 299 -16.03 12.88 -3.48
C ALA A 299 -16.96 13.07 -4.69
N GLY A 300 -17.43 11.97 -5.27
CA GLY A 300 -18.18 11.95 -6.53
C GLY A 300 -17.32 12.14 -7.79
N LEU A 301 -15.99 12.16 -7.67
CA LEU A 301 -15.08 12.34 -8.82
C LEU A 301 -14.93 11.06 -9.66
N GLU A 302 -14.77 9.91 -9.00
CA GLU A 302 -14.49 8.61 -9.64
C GLU A 302 -15.43 7.48 -9.16
N SER A 303 -15.89 7.56 -7.91
CA SER A 303 -16.99 6.74 -7.36
C SER A 303 -18.31 7.52 -7.34
N VAL A 304 -19.42 6.84 -7.04
CA VAL A 304 -20.72 7.48 -6.80
C VAL A 304 -20.74 8.10 -5.40
N ASN A 305 -21.25 9.33 -5.29
CA ASN A 305 -21.58 9.98 -4.03
C ASN A 305 -22.89 10.77 -4.17
N ASN A 306 -23.70 10.93 -3.11
CA ASN A 306 -24.97 11.66 -3.18
C ASN A 306 -25.17 12.57 -1.96
N TYR A 307 -25.17 13.89 -2.19
CA TYR A 307 -25.37 14.91 -1.15
C TYR A 307 -26.86 15.20 -0.85
N GLY A 308 -27.74 14.23 -1.11
CA GLY A 308 -29.20 14.40 -1.11
C GLY A 308 -29.76 15.10 -2.35
N SER A 309 -28.90 15.61 -3.24
CA SER A 309 -29.23 16.29 -4.51
C SER A 309 -29.16 15.39 -5.75
N GLY A 310 -28.98 14.08 -5.58
CA GLY A 310 -28.85 13.10 -6.66
C GLY A 310 -27.43 12.55 -6.79
N ASP A 311 -27.30 11.45 -7.54
CA ASP A 311 -26.05 10.70 -7.63
C ASP A 311 -24.98 11.44 -8.45
N MET A 312 -23.77 11.51 -7.91
CA MET A 312 -22.62 12.20 -8.47
C MET A 312 -21.51 11.18 -8.76
N CYS A 313 -21.22 10.91 -10.03
CA CYS A 313 -19.97 10.28 -10.45
C CYS A 313 -19.48 10.92 -11.75
N ILE A 314 -18.44 11.74 -11.64
CA ILE A 314 -17.93 12.55 -12.75
C ILE A 314 -17.25 11.65 -13.79
N GLN A 315 -16.37 10.72 -13.39
CA GLN A 315 -15.77 9.74 -14.32
C GLN A 315 -16.83 8.89 -15.04
N CYS A 316 -17.80 8.34 -14.30
CA CYS A 316 -18.90 7.56 -14.88
C CYS A 316 -19.68 8.36 -15.94
N GLY A 317 -19.80 9.68 -15.78
CA GLY A 317 -20.38 10.57 -16.78
C GLY A 317 -19.50 10.75 -18.01
N ILE A 318 -18.18 10.89 -17.84
CA ILE A 318 -17.21 10.99 -18.96
C ILE A 318 -17.24 9.71 -19.79
N ASP A 319 -17.16 8.55 -19.14
CA ASP A 319 -17.10 7.23 -19.79
C ASP A 319 -18.40 6.90 -20.54
N LYS A 320 -19.53 7.34 -20.00
CA LYS A 320 -20.87 7.15 -20.58
C LYS A 320 -21.20 8.14 -21.70
N TYR A 321 -20.63 9.34 -21.67
CA TYR A 321 -20.87 10.41 -22.64
C TYR A 321 -19.57 10.86 -23.35
N PRO A 322 -18.87 9.94 -24.05
CA PRO A 322 -17.64 10.28 -24.76
C PRO A 322 -17.90 11.31 -25.86
N GLY A 323 -17.07 12.36 -25.90
CA GLY A 323 -17.29 13.50 -26.80
C GLY A 323 -18.24 14.58 -26.27
N ALA A 324 -18.64 14.51 -25.00
CA ALA A 324 -19.30 15.59 -24.27
C ALA A 324 -18.28 16.35 -23.37
N ALA A 325 -18.57 17.61 -23.04
CA ALA A 325 -17.84 18.36 -22.01
C ALA A 325 -18.40 18.06 -20.60
N VAL A 326 -17.67 18.42 -19.55
CA VAL A 326 -18.18 18.32 -18.17
C VAL A 326 -18.08 19.65 -17.43
N ALA A 327 -19.12 20.00 -16.68
CA ALA A 327 -19.15 21.14 -15.77
C ALA A 327 -19.19 20.65 -14.32
N ILE A 328 -18.34 21.22 -13.46
CA ILE A 328 -18.13 20.75 -12.09
C ILE A 328 -18.36 21.93 -11.13
N GLY A 329 -19.42 21.87 -10.33
CA GLY A 329 -19.62 22.76 -9.19
C GLY A 329 -18.71 22.38 -8.04
N LEU A 330 -17.82 23.29 -7.62
CA LEU A 330 -16.85 23.02 -6.54
C LEU A 330 -17.25 23.75 -5.25
N TYR A 331 -17.69 23.00 -4.24
CA TYR A 331 -17.98 23.50 -2.89
C TYR A 331 -16.69 23.82 -2.13
N MET A 332 -16.65 24.97 -1.44
CA MET A 332 -15.47 25.51 -0.75
C MET A 332 -15.83 26.33 0.53
N VAL A 333 -17.04 26.18 1.06
CA VAL A 333 -17.62 27.07 2.10
C VAL A 333 -16.91 26.91 3.45
N GLU A 334 -16.68 28.02 4.14
CA GLU A 334 -16.29 28.00 5.56
C GLU A 334 -17.54 27.89 6.43
N ASP A 335 -17.90 26.66 6.80
CA ASP A 335 -19.04 26.29 7.64
C ASP A 335 -18.62 25.94 9.09
N ASN A 336 -19.54 26.14 10.03
CA ASN A 336 -19.35 25.95 11.48
C ASN A 336 -20.74 26.00 12.15
N ASP A 337 -21.65 25.13 11.70
CA ASP A 337 -23.04 25.06 12.16
C ASP A 337 -23.29 23.91 13.16
N GLY A 338 -22.35 22.97 13.27
CA GLY A 338 -22.41 21.82 14.16
C GLY A 338 -23.02 20.56 13.55
N VAL A 339 -23.14 20.47 12.22
CA VAL A 339 -23.83 19.37 11.51
C VAL A 339 -23.01 18.89 10.30
N GLY A 340 -22.58 17.62 10.33
CA GLY A 340 -21.73 17.03 9.28
C GLY A 340 -20.25 17.30 9.54
N GLU A 341 -19.46 17.47 8.49
CA GLU A 341 -18.09 17.94 8.60
C GLU A 341 -18.05 19.47 8.62
N ASP A 342 -17.96 20.08 9.80
CA ASP A 342 -17.70 21.52 9.92
C ASP A 342 -16.29 21.84 9.40
N HIS A 343 -16.18 22.76 8.43
CA HIS A 343 -14.91 23.29 7.92
C HIS A 343 -14.68 24.76 8.33
N PRO A 344 -14.48 25.06 9.64
CA PRO A 344 -14.53 26.41 10.22
C PRO A 344 -13.43 27.37 9.74
N ASN A 345 -12.48 26.88 8.95
CA ASN A 345 -11.42 27.65 8.31
C ASN A 345 -11.25 27.27 6.81
N GLY A 346 -12.18 26.55 6.18
CA GLY A 346 -12.06 25.94 4.85
C GLY A 346 -11.27 26.75 3.80
N LEU A 347 -11.77 27.92 3.36
CA LEU A 347 -11.05 28.80 2.43
C LEU A 347 -9.66 29.25 2.92
N THR A 348 -9.50 29.42 4.23
CA THR A 348 -8.21 29.78 4.83
C THR A 348 -7.22 28.62 4.75
N ASP A 349 -7.69 27.40 4.99
CA ASP A 349 -6.88 26.19 5.00
C ASP A 349 -6.58 25.64 3.60
N VAL A 350 -7.41 25.96 2.60
CA VAL A 350 -7.04 25.88 1.16
C VAL A 350 -5.77 26.69 0.91
N VAL A 351 -5.71 27.95 1.37
CA VAL A 351 -4.55 28.85 1.16
C VAL A 351 -3.34 28.46 2.04
N ASN A 352 -3.56 27.77 3.16
CA ASN A 352 -2.50 27.17 3.97
C ASN A 352 -1.94 25.86 3.38
N GLY A 353 -2.58 25.31 2.33
CA GLY A 353 -2.18 24.06 1.67
C GLY A 353 -2.68 22.79 2.37
N LEU A 354 -3.66 22.86 3.27
CA LEU A 354 -4.20 21.67 3.97
C LEU A 354 -4.86 20.69 2.98
N TYR A 355 -5.55 21.24 1.98
CA TYR A 355 -6.24 20.47 0.93
C TYR A 355 -5.39 20.29 -0.35
N ASP A 356 -4.07 20.50 -0.25
CA ASP A 356 -3.12 20.34 -1.37
C ASP A 356 -3.25 18.97 -2.06
N ALA A 357 -3.32 17.89 -1.27
CA ALA A 357 -3.46 16.53 -1.78
C ALA A 357 -4.79 16.30 -2.52
N SER A 358 -5.87 16.92 -2.04
CA SER A 358 -7.21 16.86 -2.65
C SER A 358 -7.23 17.62 -3.99
N ILE A 359 -6.56 18.78 -4.05
CA ILE A 359 -6.36 19.52 -5.30
C ILE A 359 -5.49 18.73 -6.29
N ASP A 360 -4.46 18.04 -5.80
CA ASP A 360 -3.59 17.19 -6.64
C ASP A 360 -4.32 15.93 -7.14
N LYS A 361 -5.23 15.34 -6.35
CA LYS A 361 -6.17 14.29 -6.79
C LYS A 361 -7.02 14.78 -7.97
N PHE A 362 -7.59 15.99 -7.88
CA PHE A 362 -8.32 16.60 -9.00
C PHE A 362 -7.41 16.90 -10.21
N ALA A 363 -6.17 17.36 -9.99
CA ALA A 363 -5.21 17.58 -11.07
C ALA A 363 -4.88 16.28 -11.83
N ASN A 364 -4.66 15.18 -11.10
CA ASN A 364 -4.39 13.87 -11.67
C ASN A 364 -5.60 13.29 -12.40
N PHE A 365 -6.82 13.51 -11.89
CA PHE A 365 -8.07 13.21 -12.61
C PHE A 365 -8.20 14.00 -13.91
N ALA A 366 -7.97 15.32 -13.87
CA ALA A 366 -8.07 16.18 -15.05
C ALA A 366 -7.02 15.81 -16.11
N ASN A 367 -5.78 15.56 -15.71
CA ASN A 367 -4.69 15.14 -16.60
C ASN A 367 -4.94 13.76 -17.24
N ARG A 368 -5.51 12.80 -16.50
CA ARG A 368 -5.97 11.51 -17.09
C ARG A 368 -7.04 11.74 -18.15
N ASN A 369 -8.03 12.58 -17.83
CA ASN A 369 -9.11 12.98 -18.75
C ASN A 369 -8.72 14.13 -19.69
N SER A 370 -7.46 14.20 -20.14
CA SER A 370 -6.89 15.33 -20.89
C SER A 370 -7.58 15.68 -22.22
N ASN A 371 -8.36 14.76 -22.79
CA ASN A 371 -9.18 14.98 -23.99
C ASN A 371 -10.64 15.39 -23.67
N THR A 372 -11.00 15.59 -22.40
CA THR A 372 -12.32 16.05 -21.96
C THR A 372 -12.25 17.53 -21.56
N PRO A 373 -13.04 18.44 -22.16
CA PRO A 373 -13.12 19.83 -21.72
C PRO A 373 -13.86 19.92 -20.37
N ILE A 374 -13.19 20.41 -19.34
CA ILE A 374 -13.73 20.59 -17.99
C ILE A 374 -14.01 22.07 -17.72
N PHE A 375 -15.19 22.38 -17.16
CA PHE A 375 -15.62 23.72 -16.75
C PHE A 375 -15.77 23.75 -15.23
N LEU A 376 -14.72 24.18 -14.52
CA LEU A 376 -14.67 24.16 -13.06
C LEU A 376 -15.25 25.45 -12.47
N ARG A 377 -16.41 25.34 -11.81
CA ARG A 377 -17.14 26.43 -11.14
C ARG A 377 -16.61 26.56 -9.71
N VAL A 378 -15.46 27.21 -9.59
CA VAL A 378 -14.67 27.34 -8.35
C VAL A 378 -15.43 28.17 -7.31
N GLY A 379 -15.82 27.53 -6.20
CA GLY A 379 -16.59 28.16 -5.13
C GLY A 379 -17.87 28.80 -5.69
N TYR A 380 -18.70 27.96 -6.31
CA TYR A 380 -19.88 28.41 -7.05
C TYR A 380 -20.84 29.23 -6.17
N GLU A 381 -21.58 30.15 -6.81
CA GLU A 381 -22.49 31.08 -6.14
C GLU A 381 -21.82 31.90 -5.02
N PHE A 382 -20.71 32.56 -5.37
CA PHE A 382 -19.82 33.23 -4.40
C PHE A 382 -20.48 34.35 -3.57
N ASP A 383 -21.55 34.95 -4.07
CA ASP A 383 -22.32 36.04 -3.47
C ASP A 383 -23.64 35.59 -2.84
N GLY A 384 -23.97 34.29 -2.93
CA GLY A 384 -25.16 33.69 -2.33
C GLY A 384 -25.14 33.77 -0.81
N GLN A 385 -26.30 34.05 -0.20
CA GLN A 385 -26.36 34.24 1.26
C GLN A 385 -26.17 32.94 2.07
N TRP A 386 -26.29 31.79 1.42
CA TRP A 386 -26.07 30.44 1.96
C TRP A 386 -24.59 30.08 2.07
N ASN A 387 -23.76 30.55 1.13
CA ASN A 387 -22.34 30.17 1.06
C ASN A 387 -21.42 31.04 1.95
N HIS A 388 -21.95 32.11 2.56
CA HIS A 388 -21.30 32.94 3.59
C HIS A 388 -19.88 33.48 3.31
N TYR A 389 -19.37 33.41 2.08
CA TYR A 389 -17.99 33.70 1.73
C TYR A 389 -17.54 35.15 2.04
N ASP A 390 -16.42 35.29 2.76
CA ASP A 390 -15.66 36.54 2.79
C ASP A 390 -15.00 36.80 1.41
N PRO A 391 -15.17 37.98 0.79
CA PRO A 391 -14.66 38.22 -0.56
C PRO A 391 -13.13 38.12 -0.68
N GLN A 392 -12.39 38.50 0.37
CA GLN A 392 -10.93 38.49 0.34
C GLN A 392 -10.36 37.09 0.57
N LYS A 393 -10.97 36.28 1.44
CA LYS A 393 -10.64 34.85 1.57
C LYS A 393 -10.96 34.11 0.27
N TYR A 394 -12.15 34.32 -0.30
CA TYR A 394 -12.58 33.69 -1.55
C TYR A 394 -11.58 33.96 -2.69
N ILE A 395 -11.21 35.23 -2.90
CA ILE A 395 -10.21 35.61 -3.92
C ILE A 395 -8.86 34.90 -3.71
N ASN A 396 -8.44 34.70 -2.46
CA ASN A 396 -7.16 34.05 -2.16
C ASN A 396 -7.21 32.54 -2.45
N ALA A 397 -8.27 31.86 -2.00
CA ALA A 397 -8.46 30.42 -2.22
C ALA A 397 -8.67 30.08 -3.70
N TYR A 398 -9.46 30.88 -4.42
CA TYR A 398 -9.66 30.76 -5.87
C TYR A 398 -8.32 30.81 -6.60
N LYS A 399 -7.46 31.78 -6.26
CA LYS A 399 -6.14 31.93 -6.87
C LYS A 399 -5.22 30.77 -6.53
N TYR A 400 -5.18 30.36 -5.26
CA TYR A 400 -4.35 29.26 -4.81
C TYR A 400 -4.67 27.95 -5.56
N LEU A 401 -5.96 27.62 -5.68
CA LEU A 401 -6.43 26.49 -6.47
C LEU A 401 -5.98 26.58 -7.94
N VAL A 402 -6.24 27.71 -8.60
CA VAL A 402 -5.92 27.90 -10.02
C VAL A 402 -4.40 27.87 -10.26
N ASP A 403 -3.61 28.55 -9.44
CA ASP A 403 -2.15 28.55 -9.54
C ASP A 403 -1.57 27.15 -9.30
N ARG A 404 -2.16 26.36 -8.38
CA ARG A 404 -1.75 24.96 -8.13
C ARG A 404 -2.10 24.04 -9.30
N LEU A 405 -3.33 24.08 -9.82
CA LEU A 405 -3.74 23.26 -10.97
C LEU A 405 -2.91 23.60 -12.22
N ASN A 406 -2.63 24.89 -12.46
CA ASN A 406 -1.74 25.32 -13.54
C ASN A 406 -0.28 24.84 -13.33
N ALA A 407 0.21 24.79 -12.09
CA ALA A 407 1.53 24.23 -11.77
C ALA A 407 1.58 22.69 -11.94
N ALA A 408 0.49 21.99 -11.67
CA ALA A 408 0.30 20.56 -11.94
C ALA A 408 0.03 20.22 -13.42
N GLY A 409 0.17 21.20 -14.33
CA GLY A 409 0.10 20.99 -15.78
C GLY A 409 -1.32 20.84 -16.36
N VAL A 410 -2.36 21.17 -15.58
CA VAL A 410 -3.77 20.93 -15.96
C VAL A 410 -4.22 21.91 -17.04
N GLU A 411 -4.21 21.45 -18.30
CA GLU A 411 -4.53 22.29 -19.46
C GLU A 411 -5.99 22.18 -19.93
N ASN A 412 -6.70 21.09 -19.59
CA ASN A 412 -8.07 20.80 -20.04
C ASN A 412 -9.19 21.43 -19.18
N VAL A 413 -8.86 22.22 -18.14
CA VAL A 413 -9.83 22.91 -17.26
C VAL A 413 -9.98 24.39 -17.62
N ALA A 414 -11.21 24.88 -17.75
CA ALA A 414 -11.56 26.31 -17.83
C ALA A 414 -12.22 26.77 -16.52
N TYR A 415 -11.79 27.92 -16.01
CA TYR A 415 -12.20 28.40 -14.69
C TYR A 415 -13.42 29.33 -14.76
N VAL A 416 -14.51 28.94 -14.11
CA VAL A 416 -15.79 29.66 -14.10
C VAL A 416 -15.96 30.37 -12.76
N TRP A 417 -16.22 31.68 -12.80
CA TRP A 417 -16.49 32.51 -11.62
C TRP A 417 -17.99 32.80 -11.54
N GLN A 418 -18.75 31.95 -10.83
CA GLN A 418 -20.21 31.96 -10.82
C GLN A 418 -20.80 32.74 -9.62
N SER A 419 -21.64 33.72 -9.91
CA SER A 419 -22.52 34.35 -8.91
C SER A 419 -23.91 33.70 -8.94
N ALA A 420 -24.59 33.69 -7.79
CA ALA A 420 -25.99 33.29 -7.65
C ALA A 420 -26.94 34.21 -8.44
N ALA A 421 -26.54 35.47 -8.64
CA ALA A 421 -27.34 36.52 -9.27
C ALA A 421 -28.73 36.77 -8.62
N TYR A 422 -28.95 36.23 -7.42
CA TYR A 422 -30.24 36.11 -6.76
C TYR A 422 -30.41 37.16 -5.65
N GLY A 423 -31.30 38.13 -5.88
CA GLY A 423 -31.70 39.11 -4.87
C GLY A 423 -30.58 40.01 -4.36
N PHE A 424 -30.27 39.92 -3.07
CA PHE A 424 -29.25 40.74 -2.42
C PHE A 424 -27.98 39.93 -2.13
N THR A 425 -26.86 40.37 -2.70
CA THR A 425 -25.51 39.84 -2.46
C THR A 425 -25.17 39.76 -0.96
N TYR A 426 -24.38 38.76 -0.59
CA TYR A 426 -24.00 38.54 0.81
C TYR A 426 -23.32 39.77 1.45
N ASN A 427 -23.84 40.16 2.63
CA ASN A 427 -23.52 41.41 3.34
C ASN A 427 -23.65 42.72 2.54
N GLY A 428 -24.29 42.70 1.36
CA GLY A 428 -24.48 43.88 0.51
C GLY A 428 -23.21 44.38 -0.19
N ASN A 429 -22.19 43.52 -0.34
CA ASN A 429 -20.99 43.86 -1.11
C ASN A 429 -21.31 43.87 -2.62
N PRO A 430 -20.65 44.73 -3.43
CA PRO A 430 -20.81 44.70 -4.89
C PRO A 430 -20.17 43.43 -5.48
N ILE A 431 -20.70 42.92 -6.58
CA ILE A 431 -20.27 41.67 -7.23
C ILE A 431 -18.76 41.67 -7.55
N GLU A 432 -18.20 42.82 -7.93
CA GLU A 432 -16.77 42.98 -8.20
C GLU A 432 -15.86 42.73 -6.97
N ALA A 433 -16.40 42.73 -5.74
CA ALA A 433 -15.63 42.49 -4.52
C ALA A 433 -15.04 41.07 -4.43
N TRP A 434 -15.66 40.09 -5.10
CA TRP A 434 -15.20 38.70 -5.15
C TRP A 434 -14.38 38.37 -6.41
N TYR A 435 -14.13 39.33 -7.32
CA TYR A 435 -13.49 39.05 -8.61
C TYR A 435 -11.98 38.78 -8.46
N PRO A 436 -11.47 37.57 -8.75
CA PRO A 436 -10.06 37.26 -8.51
C PRO A 436 -9.14 37.95 -9.53
N GLY A 437 -9.59 38.13 -10.77
CA GLY A 437 -8.88 38.90 -11.80
C GLY A 437 -8.85 38.24 -13.18
N ASP A 438 -8.54 39.05 -14.18
CA ASP A 438 -8.66 38.73 -15.62
C ASP A 438 -7.80 37.53 -16.05
N ALA A 439 -6.73 37.22 -15.31
CA ALA A 439 -5.83 36.09 -15.54
C ALA A 439 -6.27 34.78 -14.87
N TYR A 440 -7.25 34.83 -13.96
CA TYR A 440 -7.73 33.68 -13.18
C TYR A 440 -9.10 33.17 -13.64
N VAL A 441 -9.86 33.98 -14.39
CA VAL A 441 -11.24 33.67 -14.81
C VAL A 441 -11.30 33.46 -16.32
N ASP A 442 -11.78 32.32 -16.78
CA ASP A 442 -12.12 32.08 -18.19
C ASP A 442 -13.57 32.51 -18.49
N TYR A 443 -14.53 32.17 -17.61
CA TYR A 443 -15.96 32.49 -17.77
C TYR A 443 -16.52 33.26 -16.59
N VAL A 444 -17.40 34.22 -16.87
CA VAL A 444 -18.34 34.74 -15.88
C VAL A 444 -19.54 33.80 -15.80
N GLY A 445 -19.81 33.25 -14.62
CA GLY A 445 -20.95 32.36 -14.38
C GLY A 445 -22.14 33.10 -13.77
N LEU A 446 -23.36 32.67 -14.09
CA LEU A 446 -24.59 33.13 -13.44
C LEU A 446 -25.62 32.00 -13.28
N SER A 447 -26.44 32.06 -12.23
CA SER A 447 -27.62 31.20 -12.04
C SER A 447 -28.89 31.88 -12.59
N PHE A 448 -29.87 31.10 -13.08
CA PHE A 448 -31.11 31.60 -13.68
C PHE A 448 -32.29 30.64 -13.40
N PHE A 449 -32.96 30.82 -12.25
CA PHE A 449 -34.07 29.95 -11.80
C PHE A 449 -35.47 30.56 -12.02
N PHE A 450 -35.63 31.82 -11.65
CA PHE A 450 -36.83 32.62 -11.83
C PHE A 450 -36.42 34.07 -12.04
N TYR A 451 -36.94 34.74 -13.06
CA TYR A 451 -36.51 36.09 -13.43
C TYR A 451 -37.55 37.16 -13.06
N ASP A 452 -37.17 38.01 -12.11
CA ASP A 452 -37.85 39.27 -11.79
C ASP A 452 -36.89 40.43 -12.10
N GLU A 453 -37.32 41.37 -12.95
CA GLU A 453 -36.52 42.53 -13.39
C GLU A 453 -36.10 43.45 -12.23
N GLY A 454 -36.90 43.50 -11.15
CA GLY A 454 -36.65 44.34 -9.99
C GLY A 454 -35.80 43.69 -8.91
N PHE A 455 -35.74 42.35 -8.86
CA PHE A 455 -35.00 41.59 -7.85
C PHE A 455 -33.69 40.99 -8.38
N ASN A 456 -33.72 40.25 -9.48
CA ASN A 456 -32.56 39.55 -10.04
C ASN A 456 -31.91 40.32 -11.21
N GLY A 457 -32.70 41.10 -11.95
CA GLY A 457 -32.24 41.93 -13.07
C GLY A 457 -30.97 42.76 -12.83
N PRO A 458 -30.81 43.48 -11.69
CA PRO A 458 -29.63 44.29 -11.43
C PRO A 458 -28.32 43.49 -11.34
N ASN A 459 -28.35 42.31 -10.72
CA ASN A 459 -27.16 41.46 -10.56
C ASN A 459 -26.79 40.80 -11.89
N LEU A 460 -27.79 40.27 -12.61
CA LEU A 460 -27.62 39.70 -13.94
C LEU A 460 -27.02 40.71 -14.92
N GLN A 461 -27.53 41.95 -14.95
CA GLN A 461 -26.96 43.01 -15.78
C GLN A 461 -25.53 43.36 -15.38
N THR A 462 -25.21 43.39 -14.09
CA THR A 462 -23.86 43.67 -13.58
C THR A 462 -22.87 42.59 -14.05
N LEU A 463 -23.23 41.31 -13.98
CA LEU A 463 -22.40 40.21 -14.48
C LEU A 463 -22.17 40.27 -15.99
N LEU A 464 -23.23 40.59 -16.75
CA LEU A 464 -23.16 40.78 -18.19
C LEU A 464 -22.26 41.97 -18.58
N ASP A 465 -22.32 43.08 -17.83
CA ASP A 465 -21.49 44.26 -18.08
C ASP A 465 -20.02 44.02 -17.66
N ILE A 466 -19.77 43.25 -16.60
CA ILE A 466 -18.42 42.75 -16.26
C ILE A 466 -17.89 41.87 -17.40
N ALA A 467 -18.65 40.88 -17.85
CA ALA A 467 -18.27 39.96 -18.92
C ALA A 467 -17.90 40.71 -20.21
N ARG A 468 -18.74 41.66 -20.65
CA ARG A 468 -18.49 42.55 -21.78
C ARG A 468 -17.26 43.43 -21.59
N THR A 469 -17.10 44.03 -20.40
CA THR A 469 -15.95 44.91 -20.09
C THR A 469 -14.62 44.15 -20.03
N LYS A 470 -14.68 42.86 -19.68
CA LYS A 470 -13.52 41.96 -19.52
C LYS A 470 -13.25 41.07 -20.74
N ASN A 471 -14.09 41.13 -21.78
CA ASN A 471 -14.11 40.18 -22.90
C ASN A 471 -14.09 38.71 -22.42
N LYS A 472 -14.87 38.37 -21.39
CA LYS A 472 -15.01 37.00 -20.91
C LYS A 472 -16.37 36.44 -21.37
N PRO A 473 -16.43 35.22 -21.92
CA PRO A 473 -17.71 34.57 -22.20
C PRO A 473 -18.52 34.34 -20.92
N VAL A 474 -19.84 34.25 -21.08
CA VAL A 474 -20.79 33.94 -20.01
C VAL A 474 -21.23 32.49 -20.09
N MET A 475 -21.21 31.83 -18.94
CA MET A 475 -21.86 30.56 -18.70
C MET A 475 -23.10 30.79 -17.83
N MET A 476 -24.28 30.43 -18.34
CA MET A 476 -25.45 30.27 -17.48
C MET A 476 -25.28 28.92 -16.79
N ALA A 477 -24.69 28.93 -15.60
CA ALA A 477 -24.08 27.76 -14.96
C ALA A 477 -25.09 26.87 -14.24
N GLU A 478 -26.23 27.44 -13.84
CA GLU A 478 -27.38 26.74 -13.30
C GLU A 478 -28.65 27.38 -13.88
N VAL A 479 -29.46 26.62 -14.62
CA VAL A 479 -30.70 27.10 -15.23
C VAL A 479 -31.80 26.05 -15.02
N SER A 480 -32.92 26.42 -14.41
CA SER A 480 -34.05 25.49 -14.26
C SER A 480 -35.35 26.23 -14.02
N ALA A 481 -36.47 25.62 -14.41
CA ALA A 481 -37.81 26.19 -14.26
C ALA A 481 -38.33 26.06 -12.81
N GLN A 482 -37.76 26.84 -11.88
CA GLN A 482 -38.10 26.76 -10.46
C GLN A 482 -39.59 27.08 -10.20
N TYR A 483 -40.19 26.32 -9.29
CA TYR A 483 -41.62 26.31 -8.95
C TYR A 483 -42.58 25.72 -10.00
N TYR A 484 -42.08 25.17 -11.10
CA TYR A 484 -42.91 24.47 -12.10
C TYR A 484 -42.89 22.95 -11.90
N ASP A 485 -44.01 22.31 -12.21
CA ASP A 485 -44.21 20.87 -12.08
C ASP A 485 -44.72 20.33 -13.42
N PHE A 486 -43.78 19.83 -14.23
CA PHE A 486 -44.06 19.46 -15.62
C PHE A 486 -44.87 18.16 -15.75
N ASP A 487 -44.78 17.24 -14.77
CA ASP A 487 -45.56 16.00 -14.72
C ASP A 487 -46.98 16.26 -14.18
N GLU A 488 -47.14 16.90 -13.02
CA GLU A 488 -48.48 17.23 -12.48
C GLU A 488 -49.20 18.35 -13.26
N ASN A 489 -48.48 19.09 -14.13
CA ASN A 489 -48.97 20.26 -14.87
C ASN A 489 -49.41 21.38 -13.91
N THR A 490 -48.50 21.81 -13.03
CA THR A 490 -48.79 22.88 -12.06
C THR A 490 -47.65 23.91 -11.93
N PHE A 491 -47.99 25.05 -11.33
CA PHE A 491 -47.06 26.12 -10.95
C PHE A 491 -47.36 26.57 -9.51
N THR A 492 -46.30 26.86 -8.76
CA THR A 492 -46.39 27.24 -7.34
C THR A 492 -45.79 28.64 -7.12
N THR A 493 -46.30 29.39 -6.14
CA THR A 493 -45.77 30.71 -5.78
C THR A 493 -44.95 30.66 -4.50
N TYR A 494 -43.79 31.33 -4.48
CA TYR A 494 -42.91 31.47 -3.29
C TYR A 494 -43.67 31.82 -2.00
N ASP A 495 -44.61 32.77 -2.05
CA ASP A 495 -45.41 33.21 -0.89
C ASP A 495 -46.40 32.16 -0.34
N ASN A 496 -46.64 31.06 -1.06
CA ASN A 496 -47.65 30.06 -0.71
C ASN A 496 -47.35 28.67 -1.33
N PRO A 497 -46.28 27.98 -0.90
CA PRO A 497 -45.79 26.77 -1.57
C PRO A 497 -46.76 25.57 -1.50
N GLY A 498 -47.71 25.57 -0.56
CA GLY A 498 -48.73 24.52 -0.45
C GLY A 498 -49.92 24.63 -1.42
N ASN A 499 -49.88 25.54 -2.41
CA ASN A 499 -51.00 25.79 -3.33
C ASN A 499 -50.57 25.69 -4.81
N LYS A 500 -50.37 24.45 -5.27
CA LYS A 500 -50.16 24.11 -6.69
C LYS A 500 -51.29 24.64 -7.56
N THR A 501 -50.97 25.53 -8.50
CA THR A 501 -51.93 26.14 -9.45
C THR A 501 -51.87 25.39 -10.79
N PRO A 502 -52.97 24.79 -11.29
CA PRO A 502 -52.95 24.06 -12.55
C PRO A 502 -52.57 24.95 -13.74
N MET A 503 -51.61 24.50 -14.56
CA MET A 503 -51.07 25.24 -15.69
C MET A 503 -50.72 24.28 -16.84
N THR A 504 -51.17 24.56 -18.06
CA THR A 504 -50.85 23.67 -19.20
C THR A 504 -49.39 23.79 -19.64
N GLY A 505 -48.84 22.75 -20.27
CA GLY A 505 -47.49 22.79 -20.84
C GLY A 505 -47.23 23.95 -21.81
N GLU A 506 -48.27 24.45 -22.50
CA GLU A 506 -48.16 25.67 -23.33
C GLU A 506 -48.02 26.94 -22.49
N GLN A 507 -48.74 27.06 -21.37
CA GLN A 507 -48.60 28.18 -20.45
C GLN A 507 -47.25 28.16 -19.71
N MET A 508 -46.81 26.98 -19.28
CA MET A 508 -45.49 26.79 -18.64
C MET A 508 -44.35 27.09 -19.63
N TRP A 509 -44.44 26.59 -20.87
CA TRP A 509 -43.49 26.89 -21.93
C TRP A 509 -43.38 28.39 -22.20
N ASN A 510 -44.53 29.06 -22.37
CA ASN A 510 -44.54 30.49 -22.68
C ASN A 510 -43.97 31.30 -21.51
N GLN A 511 -44.48 31.11 -20.30
CA GLN A 511 -44.13 31.95 -19.16
C GLN A 511 -42.64 31.86 -18.77
N TYR A 512 -42.01 30.68 -18.82
CA TYR A 512 -40.60 30.52 -18.46
C TYR A 512 -39.66 30.55 -19.68
N PHE A 513 -39.86 29.67 -20.66
CA PHE A 513 -38.91 29.54 -21.77
C PHE A 513 -39.06 30.67 -22.80
N ALA A 514 -40.28 30.94 -23.28
CA ALA A 514 -40.49 31.89 -24.38
C ALA A 514 -40.47 33.37 -23.94
N ASP A 515 -40.93 33.68 -22.72
CA ASP A 515 -41.05 35.04 -22.20
C ASP A 515 -39.84 35.48 -21.34
N GLN A 516 -39.07 34.56 -20.75
CA GLN A 516 -37.89 34.88 -19.90
C GLN A 516 -36.58 34.32 -20.45
N LEU A 517 -36.39 33.00 -20.45
CA LEU A 517 -35.08 32.37 -20.70
C LEU A 517 -34.55 32.58 -22.12
N LEU A 518 -35.33 32.24 -23.15
CA LEU A 518 -34.89 32.36 -24.54
C LEU A 518 -34.66 33.83 -24.96
N PRO A 519 -35.51 34.81 -24.58
CA PRO A 519 -35.22 36.24 -24.78
C PRO A 519 -33.94 36.71 -24.07
N PHE A 520 -33.66 36.21 -22.86
CA PHE A 520 -32.42 36.55 -22.14
C PHE A 520 -31.17 36.02 -22.86
N VAL A 521 -31.23 34.77 -23.35
CA VAL A 521 -30.14 34.15 -24.13
C VAL A 521 -29.95 34.87 -25.47
N GLU A 522 -31.01 35.17 -26.21
CA GLU A 522 -30.92 35.85 -27.50
C GLU A 522 -30.47 37.32 -27.35
N GLY A 523 -30.96 38.02 -26.32
CA GLY A 523 -30.58 39.40 -26.02
C GLY A 523 -29.13 39.58 -25.55
N ASN A 524 -28.51 38.50 -25.03
CA ASN A 524 -27.11 38.48 -24.56
C ASN A 524 -26.24 37.50 -25.37
N ALA A 525 -26.65 37.18 -26.59
CA ALA A 525 -25.96 36.23 -27.47
C ALA A 525 -24.56 36.70 -27.91
N ASP A 526 -24.16 37.93 -27.59
CA ASP A 526 -22.81 38.49 -27.73
C ASP A 526 -21.81 37.92 -26.71
N VAL A 527 -22.28 37.50 -25.53
CA VAL A 527 -21.46 36.94 -24.45
C VAL A 527 -21.88 35.56 -23.96
N VAL A 528 -23.16 35.16 -24.03
CA VAL A 528 -23.60 33.83 -23.57
C VAL A 528 -23.09 32.74 -24.52
N ARG A 529 -22.14 31.91 -24.03
CA ARG A 529 -21.48 30.83 -24.80
C ARG A 529 -21.67 29.43 -24.22
N ALA A 530 -22.14 29.31 -22.98
CA ALA A 530 -22.49 28.04 -22.36
C ALA A 530 -23.77 28.18 -21.54
N ILE A 531 -24.58 27.12 -21.49
CA ILE A 531 -25.80 27.01 -20.67
C ILE A 531 -25.82 25.61 -20.07
N SER A 532 -26.03 25.48 -18.76
CA SER A 532 -26.41 24.23 -18.12
C SER A 532 -27.87 24.27 -17.67
N TYR A 533 -28.69 23.40 -18.26
CA TYR A 533 -30.08 23.24 -17.85
C TYR A 533 -30.23 22.02 -16.93
N ILE A 534 -30.73 22.27 -15.72
CA ILE A 534 -30.97 21.25 -14.70
C ILE A 534 -32.36 20.66 -14.95
N ASN A 535 -32.37 19.37 -15.30
CA ASN A 535 -33.52 18.62 -15.79
C ASN A 535 -33.93 17.56 -14.75
N ALA A 536 -34.20 17.99 -13.52
CA ALA A 536 -34.36 17.12 -12.37
C ALA A 536 -35.81 17.04 -11.86
N ASP A 537 -36.12 15.89 -11.26
CA ASP A 537 -37.24 15.70 -10.34
C ASP A 537 -36.81 16.10 -8.94
N TRP A 538 -36.79 17.40 -8.68
CA TRP A 538 -36.32 17.94 -7.40
C TRP A 538 -37.17 17.44 -6.23
N GLN A 539 -38.43 17.03 -6.45
CA GLN A 539 -39.26 16.51 -5.34
C GLN A 539 -38.97 15.05 -5.00
N SER A 540 -38.26 14.32 -5.86
CA SER A 540 -37.69 13.01 -5.53
C SER A 540 -36.40 13.08 -4.69
N GLN A 541 -35.65 14.20 -4.80
CA GLN A 541 -34.32 14.37 -4.20
C GLN A 541 -34.42 14.88 -2.74
N GLU A 542 -33.73 14.23 -1.81
CA GLU A 542 -33.87 14.48 -0.37
C GLU A 542 -33.60 15.94 0.04
N GLN A 543 -32.59 16.58 -0.56
CA GLN A 543 -32.22 17.97 -0.28
C GLN A 543 -33.31 18.98 -0.69
N TRP A 544 -34.17 18.63 -1.63
CA TRP A 544 -35.13 19.55 -2.28
C TRP A 544 -36.60 19.14 -2.09
N LYS A 545 -36.84 18.04 -1.38
CA LYS A 545 -38.14 17.46 -1.05
C LYS A 545 -38.94 18.38 -0.12
N TRP A 546 -39.96 19.04 -0.65
CA TRP A 546 -40.80 19.97 0.10
C TRP A 546 -42.01 19.25 0.75
N PRO A 547 -42.41 19.59 1.99
CA PRO A 547 -41.82 20.60 2.89
C PRO A 547 -40.65 20.08 3.75
N ASP A 548 -40.40 18.77 3.72
CA ASP A 548 -39.59 18.04 4.71
C ASP A 548 -38.15 18.60 4.83
N ALA A 549 -37.52 18.96 3.72
CA ALA A 549 -36.12 19.39 3.66
C ALA A 549 -35.89 20.89 3.95
N GLY A 550 -36.95 21.70 4.08
CA GLY A 550 -36.86 23.15 4.37
C GLY A 550 -36.34 24.06 3.23
N ASN A 551 -35.57 23.53 2.27
CA ASN A 551 -34.86 24.27 1.20
C ASN A 551 -35.74 24.85 0.07
N GLY A 552 -36.98 25.24 0.37
CA GLY A 552 -37.96 25.75 -0.59
C GLY A 552 -38.65 24.65 -1.41
N TYR A 553 -39.44 25.05 -2.41
CA TYR A 553 -40.08 24.15 -3.37
C TYR A 553 -39.46 24.40 -4.75
N TRP A 554 -38.99 23.35 -5.40
CA TRP A 554 -38.30 23.45 -6.69
C TRP A 554 -39.15 22.91 -7.85
N GLY A 555 -39.84 21.78 -7.64
CA GLY A 555 -40.80 21.20 -8.58
C GLY A 555 -40.25 20.00 -9.37
N ASP A 556 -40.80 19.76 -10.56
CA ASP A 556 -40.29 18.78 -11.53
C ASP A 556 -40.05 19.50 -12.87
N THR A 557 -38.78 19.52 -13.26
CA THR A 557 -38.26 20.36 -14.36
C THR A 557 -37.82 19.52 -15.56
N ARG A 558 -38.08 18.21 -15.53
CA ARG A 558 -37.78 17.24 -16.59
C ARG A 558 -38.60 17.52 -17.84
N VAL A 559 -37.99 18.10 -18.88
CA VAL A 559 -38.72 18.52 -20.09
C VAL A 559 -39.41 17.35 -20.83
N GLN A 560 -38.91 16.11 -20.67
CA GLN A 560 -39.52 14.91 -21.25
C GLN A 560 -40.89 14.55 -20.66
N ARG A 561 -41.23 15.01 -19.44
CA ARG A 561 -42.50 14.66 -18.76
C ARG A 561 -43.72 15.32 -19.39
N ASN A 562 -43.54 16.47 -20.02
CA ASN A 562 -44.63 17.23 -20.63
C ASN A 562 -44.52 17.27 -22.15
N ALA A 563 -45.45 16.61 -22.86
CA ALA A 563 -45.38 16.44 -24.31
C ALA A 563 -45.32 17.77 -25.11
N TYR A 564 -45.88 18.87 -24.60
CA TYR A 564 -45.72 20.19 -25.24
C TYR A 564 -44.31 20.74 -25.06
N ILE A 565 -43.81 20.73 -23.82
CA ILE A 565 -42.47 21.24 -23.47
C ILE A 565 -41.41 20.41 -24.19
N ALA A 566 -41.49 19.07 -24.16
CA ALA A 566 -40.62 18.19 -24.93
C ALA A 566 -40.60 18.53 -26.44
N THR A 567 -41.77 18.80 -27.03
CA THR A 567 -41.86 19.17 -28.45
C THR A 567 -41.13 20.49 -28.73
N GLN A 568 -41.33 21.53 -27.91
CA GLN A 568 -40.69 22.83 -28.13
C GLN A 568 -39.21 22.85 -27.76
N TRP A 569 -38.82 22.15 -26.70
CA TRP A 569 -37.42 21.95 -26.33
C TRP A 569 -36.65 21.25 -27.44
N ASN A 570 -37.21 20.18 -28.02
CA ASN A 570 -36.59 19.49 -29.13
C ASN A 570 -36.48 20.38 -30.39
N ASN A 571 -37.48 21.24 -30.66
CA ASN A 571 -37.41 22.23 -31.75
C ASN A 571 -36.26 23.23 -31.51
N GLU A 572 -36.10 23.71 -30.29
CA GLU A 572 -35.06 24.69 -29.93
C GLU A 572 -33.65 24.06 -29.95
N MET A 573 -33.46 22.88 -29.36
CA MET A 573 -32.18 22.16 -29.39
C MET A 573 -31.73 21.79 -30.82
N ASN A 574 -32.66 21.61 -31.77
CA ASN A 574 -32.34 21.31 -33.18
C ASN A 574 -32.29 22.55 -34.10
N ASN A 575 -32.45 23.78 -33.58
CA ASN A 575 -32.47 24.98 -34.43
C ASN A 575 -31.09 25.40 -34.98
N GLY A 576 -30.01 24.76 -34.52
CA GLY A 576 -28.63 25.00 -34.95
C GLY A 576 -27.81 25.99 -34.11
N LYS A 577 -28.41 26.67 -33.11
CA LYS A 577 -27.71 27.56 -32.16
C LYS A 577 -26.71 26.80 -31.26
N TYR A 578 -26.96 25.51 -31.02
CA TYR A 578 -26.28 24.75 -29.99
C TYR A 578 -25.12 23.89 -30.53
N GLN A 579 -24.13 23.67 -29.67
CA GLN A 579 -23.13 22.62 -29.84
C GLN A 579 -23.49 21.44 -28.96
N HIS A 580 -23.65 20.29 -29.62
CA HIS A 580 -23.95 18.97 -29.07
C HIS A 580 -22.68 18.13 -29.00
N ALA A 581 -22.72 16.94 -28.39
CA ALA A 581 -21.55 16.04 -28.34
C ALA A 581 -21.01 15.73 -29.74
N ASP A 582 -19.69 15.61 -29.83
CA ASP A 582 -18.94 15.20 -31.02
C ASP A 582 -17.72 14.40 -30.55
N PRO A 583 -17.35 13.25 -31.16
CA PRO A 583 -16.14 12.53 -30.80
C PRO A 583 -14.85 13.38 -30.82
N ASN A 584 -14.86 14.49 -31.55
CA ASN A 584 -13.76 15.44 -31.65
C ASN A 584 -14.06 16.76 -30.91
N LEU A 585 -15.03 16.80 -29.98
CA LEU A 585 -15.48 18.04 -29.33
C LEU A 585 -14.31 18.83 -28.73
N TYR A 586 -13.39 18.18 -28.03
CA TYR A 586 -12.19 18.85 -27.50
C TYR A 586 -11.36 19.52 -28.60
N GLN A 587 -11.19 18.91 -29.77
CA GLN A 587 -10.50 19.50 -30.92
C GLN A 587 -11.30 20.66 -31.53
N ILE A 588 -12.62 20.53 -31.64
CA ILE A 588 -13.54 21.59 -32.11
C ILE A 588 -13.48 22.82 -31.18
N LEU A 589 -13.31 22.59 -29.88
CA LEU A 589 -13.23 23.61 -28.83
C LEU A 589 -11.80 24.13 -28.56
N THR A 590 -10.75 23.55 -29.16
CA THR A 590 -9.34 23.98 -28.97
C THR A 590 -8.62 24.45 -30.24
N THR A 591 -9.03 24.03 -31.44
CA THR A 591 -8.45 24.48 -32.74
C THR A 591 -8.87 25.92 -33.11
N GLY A 592 -8.98 26.81 -32.11
CA GLY A 592 -9.77 28.04 -32.14
C GLY A 592 -9.09 29.27 -32.73
N CYS A 593 -7.81 29.51 -32.40
CA CYS A 593 -7.20 30.85 -32.53
C CYS A 593 -6.67 31.23 -33.95
N GLY A 594 -7.36 30.78 -35.00
CA GLY A 594 -7.34 31.41 -36.33
C GLY A 594 -6.68 30.61 -37.46
N GLY A 595 -7.50 30.07 -38.37
CA GLY A 595 -7.07 29.37 -39.59
C GLY A 595 -8.26 28.77 -40.36
N GLU A 596 -8.16 28.63 -41.69
CA GLU A 596 -9.20 27.97 -42.50
C GLU A 596 -9.08 26.43 -42.46
N ASN A 597 -10.20 25.73 -42.68
CA ASN A 597 -10.33 24.27 -42.55
C ASN A 597 -9.27 23.46 -43.33
N PRO A 598 -8.59 22.48 -42.68
CA PRO A 598 -7.94 21.36 -43.36
C PRO A 598 -8.96 20.43 -44.07
N PRO A 599 -8.52 19.53 -44.96
CA PRO A 599 -9.41 18.68 -45.76
C PRO A 599 -10.07 17.55 -44.97
N VAL A 600 -11.22 17.09 -45.46
CA VAL A 600 -11.78 15.78 -45.10
C VAL A 600 -10.93 14.67 -45.72
N GLU A 601 -10.16 13.96 -44.90
CA GLU A 601 -9.61 12.65 -45.27
C GLU A 601 -10.64 11.52 -45.05
N PRO A 602 -10.43 10.31 -45.60
CA PRO A 602 -11.42 9.23 -45.56
C PRO A 602 -11.71 8.74 -44.14
N PRO A 603 -12.86 8.07 -43.90
CA PRO A 603 -13.16 7.52 -42.57
C PRO A 603 -12.08 6.54 -42.13
N VAL A 604 -11.57 6.75 -40.91
CA VAL A 604 -10.78 5.74 -40.20
C VAL A 604 -11.66 4.51 -40.05
N THR A 605 -11.17 3.36 -40.50
CA THR A 605 -11.82 2.08 -40.22
C THR A 605 -11.60 1.73 -38.77
N ALA A 606 -12.67 1.58 -38.00
CA ALA A 606 -12.59 1.07 -36.64
C ALA A 606 -11.84 -0.27 -36.65
N ASN A 607 -10.76 -0.36 -35.86
CA ASN A 607 -9.92 -1.53 -35.73
C ASN A 607 -10.20 -2.18 -34.35
N PRO A 608 -11.14 -3.13 -34.25
CA PRO A 608 -11.27 -3.94 -33.04
C PRO A 608 -9.95 -4.70 -32.78
N PRO A 609 -9.63 -5.05 -31.52
CA PRO A 609 -8.30 -5.53 -31.16
C PRO A 609 -7.93 -6.83 -31.88
N SER A 610 -6.62 -7.07 -32.02
CA SER A 610 -6.13 -8.37 -32.50
C SER A 610 -6.58 -9.51 -31.57
N ILE A 611 -6.93 -10.65 -32.17
CA ILE A 611 -7.36 -11.86 -31.47
C ILE A 611 -6.31 -12.28 -30.40
N PRO A 612 -6.70 -12.50 -29.12
CA PRO A 612 -5.81 -12.99 -28.08
C PRO A 612 -5.09 -14.29 -28.46
N GLN A 613 -3.78 -14.35 -28.20
CA GLN A 613 -2.92 -15.48 -28.54
C GLN A 613 -2.27 -16.09 -27.29
N ASN A 614 -1.74 -17.30 -27.44
CA ASN A 614 -1.10 -18.05 -26.36
C ASN A 614 -1.99 -18.19 -25.11
N ILE A 615 -3.29 -18.41 -25.31
CA ILE A 615 -4.21 -18.78 -24.22
C ILE A 615 -3.71 -20.09 -23.61
N LEU A 616 -3.53 -20.12 -22.30
CA LEU A 616 -3.01 -21.24 -21.53
C LEU A 616 -3.83 -21.41 -20.24
N VAL A 617 -3.98 -22.65 -19.79
CA VAL A 617 -4.39 -22.97 -18.42
C VAL A 617 -3.11 -23.18 -17.61
N SER A 618 -2.87 -22.35 -16.60
CA SER A 618 -1.63 -22.36 -15.81
C SER A 618 -1.71 -23.27 -14.59
N SER A 619 -2.87 -23.37 -13.95
CA SER A 619 -3.15 -24.30 -12.85
C SER A 619 -4.64 -24.66 -12.80
N SER A 620 -4.99 -25.71 -12.04
CA SER A 620 -6.36 -26.04 -11.69
C SER A 620 -6.44 -26.52 -10.24
N THR A 621 -7.56 -26.24 -9.56
CA THR A 621 -7.92 -26.87 -8.28
C THR A 621 -9.11 -27.81 -8.49
N THR A 622 -9.68 -28.36 -7.43
CA THR A 622 -10.96 -29.10 -7.48
C THR A 622 -12.12 -28.23 -7.97
N THR A 623 -12.06 -26.92 -7.79
CA THR A 623 -13.16 -25.97 -8.06
C THR A 623 -12.78 -24.80 -8.97
N SER A 624 -11.55 -24.74 -9.49
CA SER A 624 -11.08 -23.60 -10.30
C SER A 624 -10.14 -23.96 -11.45
N LEU A 625 -10.02 -23.02 -12.40
CA LEU A 625 -9.05 -23.01 -13.50
C LEU A 625 -8.39 -21.63 -13.60
N SER A 626 -7.07 -21.57 -13.45
CA SER A 626 -6.28 -20.35 -13.70
C SER A 626 -5.89 -20.29 -15.17
N ILE A 627 -6.11 -19.15 -15.82
CA ILE A 627 -5.84 -18.94 -17.24
C ILE A 627 -5.06 -17.65 -17.51
N SER A 628 -4.27 -17.66 -18.58
CA SER A 628 -3.48 -16.51 -19.04
C SER A 628 -3.35 -16.48 -20.56
N TRP A 629 -3.04 -15.31 -21.12
CA TRP A 629 -2.81 -15.11 -22.56
C TRP A 629 -1.76 -14.02 -22.79
N SER A 630 -1.27 -13.90 -24.03
CA SER A 630 -0.45 -12.75 -24.42
C SER A 630 -1.30 -11.47 -24.50
N GLU A 631 -0.79 -10.41 -23.89
CA GLU A 631 -1.40 -9.08 -23.92
C GLU A 631 -1.61 -8.58 -25.37
N VAL A 632 -2.75 -7.93 -25.59
CA VAL A 632 -3.12 -7.29 -26.85
C VAL A 632 -3.01 -5.78 -26.67
N THR A 633 -2.00 -5.17 -27.30
CA THR A 633 -1.60 -3.76 -27.12
C THR A 633 -2.69 -2.72 -27.44
N GLU A 634 -3.74 -3.12 -28.16
CA GLU A 634 -4.87 -2.26 -28.53
C GLU A 634 -6.14 -2.54 -27.69
N ALA A 635 -6.07 -3.42 -26.69
CA ALA A 635 -7.20 -3.82 -25.85
C ALA A 635 -7.26 -3.01 -24.55
N THR A 636 -8.46 -2.55 -24.16
CA THR A 636 -8.74 -1.94 -22.86
C THR A 636 -9.26 -2.95 -21.84
N SER A 637 -9.79 -4.09 -22.29
CA SER A 637 -10.21 -5.22 -21.45
C SER A 637 -10.38 -6.50 -22.28
N TYR A 638 -10.72 -7.60 -21.62
CA TYR A 638 -10.95 -8.91 -22.22
C TYR A 638 -12.26 -9.52 -21.71
N THR A 639 -12.93 -10.32 -22.54
CA THR A 639 -13.98 -11.25 -22.08
C THR A 639 -13.43 -12.68 -22.13
N VAL A 640 -13.38 -13.33 -20.98
CA VAL A 640 -13.20 -14.78 -20.82
C VAL A 640 -14.57 -15.44 -20.93
N LEU A 641 -14.69 -16.49 -21.74
CA LEU A 641 -15.92 -17.27 -21.92
C LEU A 641 -15.63 -18.75 -21.68
N TYR A 642 -16.50 -19.44 -20.94
CA TYR A 642 -16.30 -20.85 -20.59
C TYR A 642 -17.59 -21.67 -20.56
N GLY A 643 -17.46 -23.00 -20.71
CA GLY A 643 -18.56 -23.95 -20.62
C GLY A 643 -18.13 -25.40 -20.83
N ASN A 644 -18.98 -26.36 -20.48
CA ASN A 644 -18.64 -27.80 -20.50
C ASN A 644 -18.64 -28.44 -21.91
N GLN A 645 -18.80 -27.67 -22.99
CA GLN A 645 -18.84 -28.16 -24.38
C GLN A 645 -18.11 -27.21 -25.34
N SER A 646 -17.24 -27.77 -26.20
CA SER A 646 -16.49 -27.02 -27.21
C SER A 646 -17.39 -26.14 -28.09
N GLY A 647 -17.05 -24.86 -28.21
CA GLY A 647 -17.81 -23.85 -28.94
C GLY A 647 -19.14 -23.44 -28.29
N VAL A 648 -19.43 -23.87 -27.06
CA VAL A 648 -20.67 -23.54 -26.32
C VAL A 648 -20.32 -23.10 -24.90
N TYR A 649 -20.03 -21.81 -24.78
CA TYR A 649 -19.81 -21.15 -23.50
C TYR A 649 -21.16 -20.80 -22.86
N SER A 650 -21.37 -21.23 -21.63
CA SER A 650 -22.56 -20.90 -20.83
C SER A 650 -22.37 -19.60 -20.04
N ASP A 651 -21.12 -19.30 -19.66
CA ASP A 651 -20.77 -18.29 -18.67
C ASP A 651 -19.55 -17.46 -19.14
N SER A 652 -19.34 -16.29 -18.53
CA SER A 652 -18.26 -15.38 -18.91
C SER A 652 -17.84 -14.42 -17.80
N ILE A 653 -16.55 -14.10 -17.74
CA ILE A 653 -15.94 -13.11 -16.84
C ILE A 653 -15.32 -11.99 -17.70
N SER A 654 -15.30 -10.75 -17.22
CA SER A 654 -14.59 -9.64 -17.86
C SER A 654 -13.44 -9.18 -16.97
N VAL A 655 -12.26 -8.97 -17.56
CA VAL A 655 -11.04 -8.56 -16.85
C VAL A 655 -10.28 -7.47 -17.61
N SER A 656 -9.52 -6.64 -16.89
CA SER A 656 -8.61 -5.62 -17.46
C SER A 656 -7.22 -6.18 -17.80
N THR A 657 -6.76 -7.22 -17.10
CA THR A 657 -5.44 -7.85 -17.23
C THR A 657 -5.45 -9.01 -18.23
N ASN A 658 -4.27 -9.54 -18.57
CA ASN A 658 -4.11 -10.67 -19.51
C ASN A 658 -4.16 -12.07 -18.85
N SER A 659 -4.83 -12.17 -17.69
CA SER A 659 -5.04 -13.41 -16.94
C SER A 659 -6.34 -13.35 -16.13
N SER A 660 -6.86 -14.50 -15.73
CA SER A 660 -8.06 -14.64 -14.89
C SER A 660 -8.05 -15.99 -14.20
N THR A 661 -8.67 -16.09 -13.02
CA THR A 661 -9.08 -17.39 -12.46
C THR A 661 -10.58 -17.56 -12.67
N ILE A 662 -11.02 -18.77 -13.01
CA ILE A 662 -12.42 -19.15 -13.11
C ILE A 662 -12.73 -20.05 -11.91
N THR A 663 -13.65 -19.64 -11.04
CA THR A 663 -14.01 -20.34 -9.78
C THR A 663 -15.39 -21.01 -9.89
N ASN A 664 -15.84 -21.65 -8.79
CA ASN A 664 -17.15 -22.33 -8.68
C ASN A 664 -17.39 -23.43 -9.73
N LEU A 665 -16.32 -24.02 -10.24
CA LEU A 665 -16.37 -25.11 -11.21
C LEU A 665 -16.61 -26.45 -10.49
N THR A 666 -17.31 -27.37 -11.17
CA THR A 666 -17.49 -28.73 -10.66
C THR A 666 -16.16 -29.49 -10.69
N SER A 667 -15.90 -30.35 -9.70
CA SER A 667 -14.73 -31.23 -9.65
C SER A 667 -14.69 -32.26 -10.79
N ASN A 668 -13.49 -32.75 -11.12
CA ASN A 668 -13.20 -33.72 -12.18
C ASN A 668 -13.85 -33.40 -13.55
N THR A 669 -14.03 -32.12 -13.86
CA THR A 669 -14.87 -31.65 -14.97
C THR A 669 -14.07 -30.78 -15.93
N SER A 670 -14.15 -31.11 -17.21
CA SER A 670 -13.50 -30.34 -18.27
C SER A 670 -14.37 -29.16 -18.72
N TYR A 671 -13.77 -27.97 -18.73
CA TYR A 671 -14.33 -26.74 -19.27
C TYR A 671 -13.51 -26.29 -20.48
N TYR A 672 -14.23 -25.91 -21.53
CA TYR A 672 -13.68 -25.30 -22.73
C TYR A 672 -13.71 -23.79 -22.52
N VAL A 673 -12.58 -23.12 -22.78
CA VAL A 673 -12.35 -21.72 -22.44
C VAL A 673 -11.80 -20.98 -23.65
N ALA A 674 -12.38 -19.82 -23.97
CA ALA A 674 -11.89 -18.93 -25.02
C ALA A 674 -11.91 -17.48 -24.53
N VAL A 675 -11.03 -16.64 -25.09
CA VAL A 675 -10.88 -15.23 -24.69
C VAL A 675 -10.96 -14.35 -25.93
N ARG A 676 -11.64 -13.20 -25.81
CA ARG A 676 -11.59 -12.10 -26.79
C ARG A 676 -11.11 -10.81 -26.12
N ALA A 677 -10.47 -9.96 -26.89
CA ALA A 677 -10.09 -8.62 -26.49
C ALA A 677 -11.19 -7.60 -26.83
N VAL A 678 -11.23 -6.48 -26.12
CA VAL A 678 -12.23 -5.41 -26.21
C VAL A 678 -11.51 -4.06 -26.24
N ASN A 679 -11.95 -3.12 -27.08
CA ASN A 679 -11.58 -1.71 -27.03
C ASN A 679 -12.73 -0.82 -27.54
N ASN A 680 -12.46 0.49 -27.63
CA ASN A 680 -13.43 1.50 -28.06
C ASN A 680 -13.89 1.35 -29.52
N ASP A 681 -13.12 0.66 -30.37
CA ASP A 681 -13.43 0.36 -31.77
C ASP A 681 -14.19 -0.97 -31.95
N GLY A 682 -14.19 -1.86 -30.94
CA GLY A 682 -15.03 -3.06 -30.90
C GLY A 682 -14.43 -4.24 -30.11
N VAL A 683 -14.86 -5.45 -30.46
CA VAL A 683 -14.36 -6.71 -29.87
C VAL A 683 -13.67 -7.56 -30.91
N SER A 684 -12.63 -8.29 -30.50
CA SER A 684 -11.95 -9.26 -31.36
C SER A 684 -12.82 -10.49 -31.64
N ASP A 685 -12.49 -11.24 -32.70
CA ASP A 685 -12.85 -12.66 -32.77
C ASP A 685 -12.24 -13.42 -31.57
N LEU A 686 -12.77 -14.59 -31.25
CA LEU A 686 -12.27 -15.42 -30.15
C LEU A 686 -10.88 -15.99 -30.47
N GLY A 687 -10.01 -15.99 -29.45
CA GLY A 687 -8.75 -16.71 -29.45
C GLY A 687 -8.95 -18.23 -29.49
N THR A 688 -7.83 -18.95 -29.59
CA THR A 688 -7.87 -20.42 -29.68
C THR A 688 -8.44 -21.03 -28.40
N GLU A 689 -9.57 -21.71 -28.52
CA GLU A 689 -10.21 -22.44 -27.42
C GLU A 689 -9.23 -23.45 -26.80
N VAL A 690 -9.06 -23.36 -25.48
CA VAL A 690 -8.32 -24.33 -24.66
C VAL A 690 -9.28 -25.16 -23.82
N ILE A 691 -8.79 -26.27 -23.28
CA ILE A 691 -9.54 -27.09 -22.33
C ILE A 691 -8.77 -27.15 -21.01
N GLY A 692 -9.43 -26.80 -19.91
CA GLY A 692 -8.95 -27.02 -18.55
C GLY A 692 -9.82 -28.07 -17.88
N THR A 693 -9.23 -28.89 -17.02
CA THR A 693 -9.97 -29.88 -16.21
C THR A 693 -9.66 -29.61 -14.74
N THR A 694 -10.72 -29.39 -13.96
CA THR A 694 -10.61 -29.32 -12.49
C THR A 694 -10.10 -30.64 -11.94
N GLN A 695 -9.41 -30.59 -10.81
CA GLN A 695 -8.91 -31.78 -10.14
C GLN A 695 -10.07 -32.64 -9.60
N ASP A 696 -9.80 -33.93 -9.39
CA ASP A 696 -10.77 -34.88 -8.85
C ASP A 696 -10.93 -34.69 -7.33
N GLU A 697 -12.08 -35.05 -6.77
CA GLU A 697 -12.28 -35.15 -5.31
C GLU A 697 -11.62 -36.42 -4.75
N THR A 698 -10.34 -36.59 -5.05
CA THR A 698 -9.50 -37.64 -4.47
C THR A 698 -8.97 -37.19 -3.12
N VAL A 699 -9.24 -37.97 -2.08
CA VAL A 699 -8.44 -37.94 -0.85
C VAL A 699 -7.01 -38.34 -1.23
N VAL A 700 -6.11 -37.36 -1.27
CA VAL A 700 -4.68 -37.55 -1.56
C VAL A 700 -3.98 -37.90 -0.25
N GLU A 701 -3.37 -39.09 -0.16
CA GLU A 701 -2.36 -39.34 0.88
C GLU A 701 -1.12 -38.48 0.57
N PRO A 702 -0.46 -37.88 1.58
CA PRO A 702 0.42 -36.73 1.40
C PRO A 702 1.61 -36.98 0.45
N PRO A 703 2.01 -35.96 -0.34
CA PRO A 703 3.03 -36.11 -1.37
C PRO A 703 4.44 -36.29 -0.79
N VAL A 704 4.93 -37.53 -0.78
CA VAL A 704 6.27 -37.86 -0.29
C VAL A 704 7.37 -37.21 -1.15
N GLY A 705 7.92 -36.10 -0.67
CA GLY A 705 9.25 -35.60 -1.04
C GLY A 705 9.34 -34.23 -1.71
N THR A 706 9.02 -33.17 -0.98
CA THR A 706 9.55 -31.82 -1.21
C THR A 706 10.63 -31.50 -0.16
N THR A 707 11.55 -30.59 -0.45
CA THR A 707 12.50 -30.09 0.55
C THR A 707 11.87 -28.90 1.26
N LYS A 708 11.75 -28.95 2.59
CA LYS A 708 11.15 -27.85 3.37
C LYS A 708 11.92 -26.55 3.18
N ILE A 709 11.20 -25.44 3.08
CA ILE A 709 11.75 -24.09 2.94
C ILE A 709 12.37 -23.68 4.27
N GLU A 710 13.68 -23.44 4.26
CA GLU A 710 14.46 -23.01 5.42
C GLU A 710 14.63 -21.49 5.45
N GLY A 711 14.77 -20.92 6.65
CA GLY A 711 14.94 -19.49 6.88
C GLY A 711 15.62 -19.20 8.22
N LYS A 712 15.62 -17.93 8.64
CA LYS A 712 16.31 -17.52 9.86
C LYS A 712 15.60 -18.10 11.09
N PHE A 713 16.29 -19.01 11.78
CA PHE A 713 15.77 -19.77 12.92
C PHE A 713 14.67 -20.79 12.58
N THR A 714 14.62 -21.37 11.38
CA THR A 714 13.71 -22.51 11.13
C THR A 714 14.09 -23.75 11.95
N PRO A 715 13.10 -24.53 12.44
CA PRO A 715 13.35 -25.77 13.18
C PRO A 715 14.12 -26.80 12.36
N GLN A 716 15.22 -27.28 12.91
CA GLN A 716 16.04 -28.32 12.30
C GLN A 716 15.36 -29.70 12.39
N ASN A 717 15.89 -30.67 11.64
CA ASN A 717 15.41 -32.06 11.61
C ASN A 717 13.94 -32.19 11.17
N GLU A 718 13.54 -31.45 10.13
CA GLU A 718 12.22 -31.50 9.47
C GLU A 718 11.02 -31.10 10.37
N LYS A 719 11.28 -30.50 11.53
CA LYS A 719 10.25 -30.08 12.50
C LYS A 719 9.51 -28.78 12.13
N THR A 720 8.42 -28.56 12.86
CA THR A 720 7.58 -27.34 12.87
C THR A 720 7.50 -26.76 14.29
N LEU A 721 7.69 -25.46 14.45
CA LEU A 721 7.73 -24.78 15.76
C LEU A 721 6.33 -24.67 16.35
N LEU A 722 6.13 -25.13 17.59
CA LEU A 722 4.91 -24.82 18.34
C LEU A 722 5.11 -23.62 19.26
N ALA A 723 4.36 -22.54 19.03
CA ALA A 723 4.25 -21.39 19.91
C ALA A 723 2.90 -21.37 20.64
N ILE A 724 2.88 -20.82 21.85
CA ILE A 724 1.63 -20.56 22.59
C ILE A 724 1.57 -19.08 22.97
N GLY A 725 0.35 -18.52 22.96
CA GLY A 725 0.10 -17.11 23.26
C GLY A 725 -1.27 -16.83 23.91
N GLN A 726 -1.65 -15.57 24.08
CA GLN A 726 -0.89 -14.35 23.69
C GLN A 726 -0.49 -13.43 24.87
N ASP A 727 -1.09 -13.63 26.03
CA ASP A 727 -0.88 -12.85 27.25
C ASP A 727 -0.36 -13.73 28.42
N LEU A 728 0.06 -13.11 29.52
CA LEU A 728 0.62 -13.83 30.68
C LEU A 728 -0.39 -14.77 31.35
N ALA A 729 -1.69 -14.47 31.32
CA ALA A 729 -2.72 -15.31 31.93
C ALA A 729 -3.03 -16.54 31.06
N ALA A 730 -3.14 -16.38 29.73
CA ALA A 730 -3.23 -17.50 28.79
C ALA A 730 -2.02 -18.45 28.92
N MET A 731 -0.80 -17.90 28.92
CA MET A 731 0.43 -18.67 29.13
C MET A 731 0.46 -19.37 30.49
N SER A 732 0.05 -18.69 31.57
CA SER A 732 -0.04 -19.32 32.89
C SER A 732 -1.12 -20.40 32.94
N GLY A 733 -2.24 -20.24 32.23
CA GLY A 733 -3.31 -21.23 32.11
C GLY A 733 -2.82 -22.52 31.46
N TYR A 734 -2.17 -22.41 30.30
CA TYR A 734 -1.53 -23.53 29.60
C TYR A 734 -0.51 -24.27 30.49
N ARG A 735 0.36 -23.54 31.19
CA ARG A 735 1.35 -24.10 32.12
C ARG A 735 0.69 -24.79 33.33
N ASN A 736 -0.34 -24.18 33.91
CA ASN A 736 -1.13 -24.76 35.01
C ASN A 736 -1.93 -25.99 34.55
N GLY A 737 -2.27 -26.07 33.27
CA GLY A 737 -2.80 -27.25 32.60
C GLY A 737 -1.86 -28.47 32.64
N ASN A 738 -0.58 -28.29 32.96
CA ASN A 738 0.48 -29.31 32.82
C ASN A 738 0.70 -29.73 31.36
N MET A 739 0.58 -28.78 30.43
CA MET A 739 1.00 -28.94 29.04
C MET A 739 2.54 -28.85 28.94
N PRO A 740 3.18 -29.32 27.84
CA PRO A 740 4.62 -29.19 27.62
C PRO A 740 5.08 -27.71 27.58
N GLU A 741 6.38 -27.46 27.72
CA GLU A 741 6.95 -26.15 27.38
C GLU A 741 6.87 -25.98 25.84
N PRO A 742 6.31 -24.88 25.31
CA PRO A 742 6.27 -24.65 23.86
C PRO A 742 7.64 -24.19 23.35
N ALA A 743 7.91 -24.39 22.05
CA ALA A 743 9.13 -23.92 21.42
C ALA A 743 9.18 -22.39 21.30
N ALA A 744 8.05 -21.68 21.36
CA ALA A 744 8.05 -20.25 21.63
C ALA A 744 6.92 -19.79 22.55
N ALA A 745 7.15 -18.68 23.24
CA ALA A 745 6.15 -17.96 24.03
C ALA A 745 5.89 -16.58 23.41
N VAL A 746 4.63 -16.18 23.31
CA VAL A 746 4.21 -14.93 22.66
C VAL A 746 4.09 -13.77 23.66
N ALA A 747 4.37 -12.55 23.21
CA ALA A 747 4.01 -11.29 23.88
C ALA A 747 3.72 -10.17 22.86
N TYR A 748 2.87 -9.22 23.24
CA TYR A 748 2.52 -8.05 22.41
C TYR A 748 3.12 -6.76 22.98
N ILE A 749 3.52 -5.85 22.10
CA ILE A 749 4.08 -4.52 22.41
C ILE A 749 3.56 -3.46 21.42
N ALA A 750 3.62 -2.18 21.80
CA ALA A 750 3.21 -1.05 20.97
C ALA A 750 4.40 -0.12 20.68
N PHE A 751 4.79 0.01 19.41
CA PHE A 751 6.05 0.67 19.02
C PHE A 751 6.14 2.13 19.47
N TYR A 752 5.12 2.94 19.21
CA TYR A 752 5.14 4.38 19.55
C TYR A 752 5.23 4.63 21.06
N MET A 753 4.83 3.66 21.88
CA MET A 753 4.79 3.77 23.34
C MET A 753 6.05 3.23 24.05
N LEU A 754 7.00 2.64 23.31
CA LEU A 754 8.19 1.99 23.87
C LEU A 754 9.01 2.89 24.81
N THR A 755 9.07 4.20 24.53
CA THR A 755 9.85 5.19 25.29
C THR A 755 9.05 5.92 26.37
N ILE A 756 7.75 5.64 26.52
CA ILE A 756 6.81 6.41 27.35
C ILE A 756 6.58 5.73 28.71
N ASP A 757 6.66 6.52 29.79
CA ASP A 757 6.30 6.13 31.16
C ASP A 757 5.08 6.95 31.60
N ASN A 758 3.88 6.37 31.58
CA ASN A 758 2.65 7.09 31.91
C ASN A 758 1.56 6.17 32.48
N TYR A 759 1.30 6.30 33.79
CA TYR A 759 0.12 5.87 34.56
C TYR A 759 -0.73 4.70 33.99
N GLY A 760 -0.11 3.56 33.67
CA GLY A 760 -0.81 2.32 33.30
C GLY A 760 -0.34 1.69 31.98
N ILE A 761 0.35 2.45 31.12
CA ILE A 761 0.91 1.92 29.86
C ILE A 761 2.43 2.10 29.90
N ASN A 762 3.13 1.05 30.36
CA ASN A 762 4.53 1.14 30.74
C ASN A 762 5.44 0.70 29.59
N TYR A 763 6.16 1.65 28.97
CA TYR A 763 7.21 1.37 27.97
C TYR A 763 6.75 0.41 26.87
N GLY A 764 5.56 0.64 26.33
CA GLY A 764 4.93 -0.17 25.27
C GLY A 764 4.76 -1.65 25.62
N ALA A 765 4.54 -2.00 26.89
CA ALA A 765 4.46 -3.36 27.42
C ALA A 765 5.77 -4.19 27.37
N THR A 766 6.93 -3.56 27.13
CA THR A 766 8.23 -4.27 27.19
C THR A 766 8.62 -4.75 28.58
N GLY A 767 8.04 -4.19 29.65
CA GLY A 767 8.40 -4.50 31.04
C GLY A 767 9.79 -4.01 31.46
N MET A 768 10.36 -3.07 30.70
CA MET A 768 11.73 -2.57 30.85
C MET A 768 11.75 -1.05 30.67
N ASP A 769 12.48 -0.32 31.49
CA ASP A 769 12.62 1.14 31.38
C ASP A 769 13.59 1.57 30.26
N ASN A 770 13.69 2.89 30.02
CA ASN A 770 14.60 3.47 29.02
C ASN A 770 16.10 3.36 29.36
N ALA A 771 16.45 2.80 30.53
CA ALA A 771 17.83 2.52 30.94
C ALA A 771 18.13 1.01 31.00
N GLY A 772 17.21 0.16 30.56
CA GLY A 772 17.38 -1.30 30.50
C GLY A 772 17.03 -2.04 31.80
N ASN A 773 16.46 -1.37 32.81
CA ASN A 773 16.04 -2.03 34.05
C ASN A 773 14.65 -2.65 33.87
N PHE A 774 14.46 -3.88 34.32
CA PHE A 774 13.12 -4.49 34.39
C PHE A 774 12.24 -3.73 35.39
N THR A 775 11.07 -3.27 34.93
CA THR A 775 10.09 -2.56 35.77
C THR A 775 9.37 -3.52 36.71
N GLY A 776 9.09 -4.74 36.23
CA GLY A 776 8.22 -5.69 36.93
C GLY A 776 6.77 -5.22 37.05
N VAL A 777 6.33 -4.36 36.12
CA VAL A 777 4.95 -3.84 36.03
C VAL A 777 4.37 -4.25 34.69
N ASP A 778 3.33 -5.07 34.73
CA ASP A 778 2.61 -5.54 33.56
C ASP A 778 1.64 -4.46 33.04
N THR A 779 1.24 -4.57 31.78
CA THR A 779 0.35 -3.62 31.09
C THR A 779 -0.82 -4.39 30.50
N ASP A 780 -2.06 -3.95 30.72
CA ASP A 780 -3.26 -4.62 30.19
C ASP A 780 -4.10 -3.59 29.43
N TRP A 781 -4.41 -3.89 28.17
CA TRP A 781 -5.22 -3.04 27.28
C TRP A 781 -6.64 -3.60 27.07
N GLY A 782 -7.04 -4.60 27.87
CA GLY A 782 -8.32 -5.30 27.79
C GLY A 782 -8.22 -6.70 27.17
N SER A 783 -7.13 -7.02 26.47
CA SER A 783 -6.84 -8.34 25.88
C SER A 783 -5.89 -9.18 26.76
N GLY A 784 -5.88 -8.92 28.06
CA GLY A 784 -5.08 -9.64 29.05
C GLY A 784 -3.71 -8.99 29.36
N PRO A 785 -3.05 -9.44 30.43
CA PRO A 785 -1.83 -8.82 30.95
C PRO A 785 -0.60 -9.12 30.08
N LEU A 786 0.04 -8.07 29.56
CA LEU A 786 1.21 -8.09 28.69
C LEU A 786 2.48 -7.61 29.42
N ASN A 787 3.57 -8.36 29.27
CA ASN A 787 4.92 -7.94 29.67
C ASN A 787 5.98 -8.80 28.96
N ALA A 788 6.58 -8.27 27.90
CA ALA A 788 7.54 -9.04 27.09
C ALA A 788 8.78 -9.50 27.88
N SER A 789 9.24 -8.72 28.87
CA SER A 789 10.32 -9.12 29.78
C SER A 789 9.93 -10.27 30.70
N SER A 790 8.69 -10.28 31.22
CA SER A 790 8.18 -11.39 32.04
C SER A 790 7.98 -12.66 31.20
N THR A 791 7.47 -12.55 29.97
CA THR A 791 7.39 -13.70 29.04
C THR A 791 8.76 -14.29 28.78
N ALA A 792 9.74 -13.46 28.40
CA ALA A 792 11.11 -13.90 28.11
C ALA A 792 11.86 -14.47 29.34
N LEU A 793 11.51 -14.05 30.57
CA LEU A 793 12.10 -14.57 31.81
C LEU A 793 11.34 -15.76 32.42
N GLY A 794 10.06 -15.95 32.08
CA GLY A 794 9.21 -17.04 32.56
C GLY A 794 9.33 -18.32 31.74
N TRP A 795 9.64 -18.20 30.46
CA TRP A 795 9.76 -19.30 29.50
C TRP A 795 11.23 -19.40 29.03
N ASP A 796 12.12 -19.85 29.91
CA ASP A 796 13.56 -19.85 29.64
C ASP A 796 13.99 -20.90 28.61
N GLN A 797 13.24 -22.01 28.47
CA GLN A 797 13.43 -23.05 27.44
C GLN A 797 12.69 -22.80 26.10
N SER A 798 12.06 -21.63 25.92
CA SER A 798 11.34 -21.22 24.70
C SER A 798 12.04 -20.07 23.94
N ALA A 799 11.83 -19.96 22.63
CA ALA A 799 12.02 -18.72 21.88
C ALA A 799 10.96 -17.66 22.27
N LEU A 800 11.12 -16.42 21.82
CA LEU A 800 10.14 -15.35 22.01
C LEU A 800 9.48 -15.01 20.67
N VAL A 801 8.15 -15.05 20.59
CA VAL A 801 7.41 -14.35 19.53
C VAL A 801 7.00 -12.99 20.10
N LEU A 802 7.28 -11.91 19.37
CA LEU A 802 7.03 -10.55 19.79
C LEU A 802 6.21 -9.84 18.72
N ALA A 803 4.92 -9.65 18.98
CA ALA A 803 4.03 -8.91 18.10
C ALA A 803 4.11 -7.42 18.42
N MET A 804 4.38 -6.60 17.39
CA MET A 804 4.64 -5.17 17.56
C MET A 804 3.73 -4.33 16.65
N SER A 805 2.73 -3.70 17.24
CA SER A 805 1.85 -2.79 16.50
C SER A 805 2.57 -1.48 16.17
N ILE A 806 2.47 -1.07 14.91
CA ILE A 806 2.87 0.24 14.36
C ILE A 806 1.68 1.00 13.74
N THR A 807 0.43 0.62 14.07
CA THR A 807 -0.77 1.31 13.56
C THR A 807 -0.88 2.76 14.05
N GLU A 808 -1.34 3.64 13.16
CA GLU A 808 -1.48 5.07 13.40
C GLU A 808 -2.78 5.47 14.12
N ASN A 809 -3.62 4.52 14.55
CA ASN A 809 -4.92 4.76 15.21
C ASN A 809 -4.88 5.81 16.36
N TRP A 810 -3.72 6.02 16.98
CA TRP A 810 -3.46 7.08 17.96
C TRP A 810 -2.17 7.89 17.70
N ASN A 811 -1.56 7.71 16.54
CA ASN A 811 -0.26 8.26 16.14
C ASN A 811 -0.28 8.62 14.64
N GLN A 812 -1.17 9.52 14.23
CA GLN A 812 -1.37 9.98 12.84
C GLN A 812 -0.04 10.41 12.18
N GLY A 813 0.28 9.84 11.01
CA GLY A 813 1.56 10.10 10.32
C GLY A 813 2.77 9.43 10.99
N GLY A 814 2.55 8.49 11.91
CA GLY A 814 3.56 7.70 12.58
C GLY A 814 4.42 6.84 11.64
N LEU A 815 3.84 6.26 10.57
CA LEU A 815 4.57 5.44 9.58
C LEU A 815 5.56 6.32 8.81
N LEU A 816 5.09 7.43 8.24
CA LEU A 816 5.94 8.43 7.60
C LEU A 816 6.95 9.02 8.60
N GLY A 817 6.59 9.16 9.88
CA GLY A 817 7.49 9.57 10.95
C GLY A 817 8.60 8.55 11.23
N ILE A 818 8.31 7.24 11.20
CA ILE A 818 9.30 6.16 11.31
C ILE A 818 10.24 6.22 10.11
N ALA A 819 9.71 6.22 8.88
CA ALA A 819 10.48 6.30 7.64
C ALA A 819 11.39 7.54 7.54
N ASN A 820 11.06 8.64 8.22
CA ASN A 820 11.86 9.86 8.30
C ASN A 820 12.77 9.92 9.56
N GLY A 821 12.95 8.82 10.29
CA GLY A 821 13.84 8.74 11.45
C GLY A 821 13.39 9.57 12.67
N GLN A 822 12.10 9.87 12.81
CA GLN A 822 11.59 10.62 13.97
C GLN A 822 11.55 9.76 15.24
N TYR A 823 11.47 8.44 15.11
CA TYR A 823 11.31 7.48 16.21
C TYR A 823 12.58 6.68 16.55
N GLU A 824 13.78 7.19 16.25
CA GLU A 824 15.06 6.54 16.57
C GLU A 824 15.16 6.09 18.03
N ALA A 825 14.64 6.87 18.99
CA ALA A 825 14.66 6.52 20.41
C ALA A 825 13.81 5.28 20.74
N ASN A 826 12.79 4.98 19.94
CA ASN A 826 11.95 3.79 20.07
C ASN A 826 12.64 2.57 19.44
N ILE A 827 13.44 2.76 18.38
CA ILE A 827 14.31 1.73 17.79
C ILE A 827 15.50 1.43 18.73
N ASP A 828 16.13 2.45 19.33
CA ASP A 828 17.12 2.30 20.42
C ASP A 828 16.57 1.41 21.53
N LYS A 829 15.31 1.67 21.93
CA LYS A 829 14.62 0.98 23.01
C LYS A 829 14.26 -0.48 22.67
N LEU A 830 13.85 -0.74 21.43
CA LEU A 830 13.58 -2.09 20.91
C LEU A 830 14.88 -2.91 20.82
N ALA A 831 15.94 -2.33 20.24
CA ALA A 831 17.24 -2.96 20.15
C ALA A 831 17.85 -3.26 21.53
N LEU A 832 17.69 -2.35 22.50
CA LEU A 832 18.08 -2.57 23.90
C LEU A 832 17.33 -3.74 24.54
N PHE A 833 16.05 -3.93 24.23
CA PHE A 833 15.28 -5.09 24.69
C PHE A 833 15.81 -6.38 24.06
N CYS A 834 15.94 -6.47 22.73
CA CYS A 834 16.41 -7.67 22.04
C CYS A 834 17.83 -8.07 22.47
N ASN A 835 18.75 -7.10 22.56
CA ASN A 835 20.13 -7.29 23.01
C ASN A 835 20.25 -7.59 24.52
N SER A 836 19.18 -7.43 25.32
CA SER A 836 19.14 -7.88 26.71
C SER A 836 18.87 -9.39 26.86
N PHE A 837 18.43 -10.05 25.78
CA PHE A 837 18.18 -11.50 25.70
C PHE A 837 18.98 -12.15 24.55
N PRO A 838 20.31 -11.96 24.46
CA PRO A 838 21.10 -12.33 23.28
C PRO A 838 21.11 -13.83 22.99
N GLU A 839 20.89 -14.66 24.02
CA GLU A 839 20.79 -16.12 23.92
C GLU A 839 19.39 -16.59 23.46
N LYS A 840 18.37 -15.73 23.35
CA LYS A 840 17.05 -16.13 22.83
C LYS A 840 16.93 -15.78 21.35
N LYS A 841 16.41 -16.72 20.56
CA LYS A 841 15.82 -16.41 19.25
C LYS A 841 14.53 -15.63 19.47
N ILE A 842 14.33 -14.57 18.69
CA ILE A 842 13.16 -13.69 18.74
C ILE A 842 12.54 -13.64 17.34
N TYR A 843 11.24 -13.89 17.23
CA TYR A 843 10.46 -13.67 16.01
C TYR A 843 9.69 -12.36 16.19
N LEU A 844 10.07 -11.31 15.47
CA LEU A 844 9.46 -9.98 15.57
C LEU A 844 8.42 -9.82 14.46
N ARG A 845 7.14 -9.90 14.83
CA ARG A 845 6.01 -9.61 13.95
C ARG A 845 5.79 -8.08 13.95
N ILE A 846 6.53 -7.37 13.10
CA ILE A 846 6.36 -5.92 12.91
C ILE A 846 5.02 -5.71 12.19
N GLY A 847 4.22 -4.73 12.61
CA GLY A 847 3.07 -4.27 11.80
C GLY A 847 2.05 -5.35 11.45
N TYR A 848 1.84 -6.30 12.36
CA TYR A 848 1.02 -7.49 12.11
C TYR A 848 -0.38 -7.16 11.59
N GLU A 849 -0.88 -8.02 10.68
CA GLU A 849 -2.18 -7.87 9.99
C GLU A 849 -2.21 -6.52 9.26
N PHE A 850 -1.31 -6.38 8.26
CA PHE A 850 -1.07 -5.14 7.51
C PHE A 850 -2.23 -4.75 6.58
N ASP A 851 -2.93 -5.77 6.10
CA ASP A 851 -4.16 -5.83 5.32
C ASP A 851 -5.39 -5.57 6.20
N GLY A 852 -5.40 -6.14 7.42
CA GLY A 852 -6.49 -6.05 8.41
C GLY A 852 -7.16 -4.68 8.53
N ARG A 853 -8.40 -4.50 8.06
CA ARG A 853 -9.12 -3.21 8.09
C ARG A 853 -9.33 -2.67 9.52
N TRP A 854 -9.31 -3.54 10.53
CA TRP A 854 -9.30 -3.11 11.95
C TRP A 854 -8.05 -2.33 12.36
N ASN A 855 -6.95 -2.45 11.61
CA ASN A 855 -5.73 -1.68 11.73
C ASN A 855 -5.69 -0.43 10.83
N SER A 856 -6.76 -0.14 10.07
CA SER A 856 -6.96 1.07 9.23
C SER A 856 -8.30 1.76 9.56
N GLN A 857 -8.44 2.24 10.81
CA GLN A 857 -9.69 2.84 11.29
C GLN A 857 -9.94 4.25 10.73
N GLU A 858 -11.12 4.43 10.12
CA GLU A 858 -11.61 5.74 9.71
C GLU A 858 -12.23 6.54 10.88
N ASN A 859 -12.73 5.89 11.93
CA ASN A 859 -13.53 6.53 12.99
C ASN A 859 -12.81 6.71 14.34
N ALA A 860 -11.49 6.88 14.36
CA ALA A 860 -10.76 7.23 15.59
C ALA A 860 -10.96 8.69 16.07
N GLY A 861 -11.96 9.40 15.54
CA GLY A 861 -12.39 10.72 16.03
C GLY A 861 -11.78 11.94 15.34
N GLY A 862 -11.37 11.83 14.08
CA GLY A 862 -10.88 12.95 13.26
C GLY A 862 -10.91 12.65 11.77
N THR A 863 -10.91 13.69 10.93
CA THR A 863 -11.08 13.63 9.47
C THR A 863 -9.82 13.21 8.70
N TYR A 864 -9.22 12.08 9.09
CA TYR A 864 -8.15 11.41 8.37
C TYR A 864 -8.27 9.88 8.59
N PRO A 865 -8.10 9.04 7.54
CA PRO A 865 -7.91 7.61 7.75
C PRO A 865 -6.62 7.40 8.55
N CYS A 866 -6.72 6.70 9.68
CA CYS A 866 -5.57 6.44 10.54
C CYS A 866 -5.32 4.93 10.63
N GLY A 867 -4.07 4.52 10.42
CA GLY A 867 -3.66 3.13 10.38
C GLY A 867 -2.92 2.77 9.10
N TYR A 868 -2.98 1.51 8.69
CA TYR A 868 -2.32 1.02 7.48
C TYR A 868 -3.12 1.47 6.24
N HIS A 869 -2.89 2.71 5.80
CA HIS A 869 -3.64 3.36 4.72
C HIS A 869 -2.80 3.61 3.45
N LYS A 870 -1.50 3.25 3.48
CA LYS A 870 -0.55 3.41 2.37
C LYS A 870 0.55 2.35 2.43
N GLN A 871 0.56 1.46 1.44
CA GLN A 871 1.63 0.48 1.20
C GLN A 871 3.05 1.07 1.25
N SER A 872 3.28 2.20 0.60
CA SER A 872 4.61 2.84 0.51
C SER A 872 5.12 3.41 1.83
N GLU A 873 4.24 3.95 2.69
CA GLU A 873 4.65 4.44 4.03
C GLU A 873 4.85 3.26 5.00
N TYR A 874 4.06 2.19 4.88
CA TYR A 874 4.27 0.94 5.63
C TYR A 874 5.62 0.28 5.29
N ILE A 875 5.92 0.09 4.00
CA ILE A 875 7.19 -0.48 3.52
C ILE A 875 8.38 0.35 4.00
N ALA A 876 8.33 1.67 3.86
CA ALA A 876 9.42 2.54 4.29
C ALA A 876 9.59 2.54 5.84
N ALA A 877 8.50 2.45 6.60
CA ALA A 877 8.56 2.31 8.05
C ALA A 877 9.17 0.97 8.48
N TRP A 878 8.80 -0.13 7.79
CA TRP A 878 9.37 -1.46 8.02
C TRP A 878 10.88 -1.48 7.78
N GLN A 879 11.31 -1.08 6.58
CA GLN A 879 12.71 -1.08 6.19
C GLN A 879 13.56 -0.24 7.16
N HIS A 880 13.08 0.93 7.54
CA HIS A 880 13.75 1.80 8.50
C HIS A 880 13.87 1.20 9.92
N ILE A 881 12.87 0.44 10.38
CA ILE A 881 12.97 -0.32 11.66
C ILE A 881 14.04 -1.41 11.55
N VAL A 882 14.06 -2.18 10.46
CA VAL A 882 15.03 -3.27 10.25
C VAL A 882 16.46 -2.73 10.15
N ASP A 883 16.72 -1.77 9.25
CA ASP A 883 18.01 -1.08 9.13
C ASP A 883 18.46 -0.47 10.47
N GLY A 884 17.51 0.13 11.19
CA GLY A 884 17.75 0.73 12.50
C GLY A 884 18.10 -0.29 13.59
N MET A 885 17.57 -1.52 13.53
CA MET A 885 17.87 -2.62 14.47
C MET A 885 19.22 -3.28 14.14
N ASP A 886 19.49 -3.53 12.86
CA ASP A 886 20.72 -4.14 12.37
C ASP A 886 21.92 -3.20 12.58
N ALA A 887 21.76 -1.89 12.36
CA ALA A 887 22.75 -0.86 12.71
C ALA A 887 23.05 -0.78 14.22
N ARG A 888 22.15 -1.31 15.06
CA ARG A 888 22.32 -1.44 16.53
C ARG A 888 22.82 -2.83 16.95
N GLY A 889 23.20 -3.67 15.99
CA GLY A 889 23.85 -4.96 16.21
C GLY A 889 22.91 -6.05 16.74
N VAL A 890 21.59 -5.94 16.50
CA VAL A 890 20.63 -6.97 16.89
C VAL A 890 20.74 -8.18 15.96
N ASN A 891 21.36 -9.26 16.43
CA ASN A 891 21.62 -10.46 15.63
C ASN A 891 20.70 -11.65 15.96
N ASN A 892 19.82 -11.51 16.95
CA ASN A 892 18.98 -12.58 17.50
C ASN A 892 17.48 -12.46 17.14
N VAL A 893 17.12 -11.55 16.23
CA VAL A 893 15.76 -11.32 15.73
C VAL A 893 15.62 -11.86 14.31
N ALA A 894 14.49 -12.53 14.03
CA ALA A 894 13.98 -12.80 12.68
C ALA A 894 12.70 -11.98 12.45
N TYR A 895 12.58 -11.33 11.31
CA TYR A 895 11.49 -10.40 10.98
C TYR A 895 10.34 -11.15 10.27
N VAL A 896 9.12 -11.05 10.80
CA VAL A 896 7.94 -11.85 10.36
C VAL A 896 6.84 -10.94 9.81
N TRP A 897 6.61 -10.98 8.49
CA TRP A 897 5.61 -10.16 7.79
C TRP A 897 4.29 -10.94 7.67
N GLN A 898 3.24 -10.45 8.33
CA GLN A 898 2.01 -11.21 8.60
C GLN A 898 0.76 -10.54 8.02
N ALA A 899 0.05 -11.29 7.19
CA ALA A 899 -1.29 -11.00 6.70
C ALA A 899 -2.38 -11.45 7.70
N SER A 900 -3.57 -10.87 7.61
CA SER A 900 -4.79 -11.24 8.35
C SER A 900 -5.36 -12.55 7.83
N THR A 901 -5.34 -12.74 6.50
CA THR A 901 -5.93 -13.89 5.80
C THR A 901 -7.35 -14.22 6.28
N SER A 902 -8.16 -13.22 6.66
CA SER A 902 -9.46 -13.43 7.29
C SER A 902 -10.62 -13.09 6.36
N PRO A 903 -11.61 -13.98 6.15
CA PRO A 903 -12.83 -13.62 5.40
C PRO A 903 -13.67 -12.51 6.04
N VAL A 904 -13.35 -12.09 7.27
CA VAL A 904 -13.91 -10.88 7.91
C VAL A 904 -13.41 -9.60 7.21
N ASP A 905 -12.18 -9.62 6.70
CA ASP A 905 -11.51 -8.46 6.09
C ASP A 905 -12.21 -8.08 4.79
N ASP A 906 -12.26 -9.02 3.82
CA ASP A 906 -12.99 -8.85 2.55
C ASP A 906 -14.44 -8.38 2.77
N VAL A 907 -15.11 -8.85 3.83
CA VAL A 907 -16.47 -8.44 4.19
C VAL A 907 -16.54 -7.00 4.68
N LEU A 908 -15.56 -6.54 5.46
CA LEU A 908 -15.46 -5.15 5.92
C LEU A 908 -15.07 -4.24 4.77
N ASP A 909 -14.08 -4.59 3.96
CA ASP A 909 -13.63 -3.79 2.82
C ASP A 909 -14.67 -3.73 1.71
N GLY A 910 -15.33 -4.85 1.40
CA GLY A 910 -16.47 -4.85 0.48
C GLY A 910 -17.55 -3.87 0.93
N TYR A 911 -17.88 -3.82 2.22
CA TYR A 911 -18.94 -2.96 2.75
C TYR A 911 -18.54 -1.48 2.88
N PHE A 912 -17.33 -1.19 3.36
CA PHE A 912 -16.87 0.18 3.66
C PHE A 912 -15.97 0.80 2.56
N GLY A 913 -15.54 0.04 1.56
CA GLY A 913 -14.70 0.51 0.44
C GLY A 913 -15.28 0.31 -0.96
N TYR A 914 -16.18 -0.66 -1.18
CA TYR A 914 -16.58 -1.10 -2.52
C TYR A 914 -18.11 -1.32 -2.72
N ASP A 915 -18.98 -0.63 -1.98
CA ASP A 915 -20.45 -0.68 -2.12
C ASP A 915 -21.06 -2.11 -2.06
N GLY A 916 -20.43 -3.03 -1.33
CA GLY A 916 -20.79 -4.44 -1.22
C GLY A 916 -20.21 -5.35 -2.31
N ASN A 917 -19.36 -4.83 -3.20
CA ASN A 917 -18.69 -5.62 -4.24
C ASN A 917 -17.46 -6.36 -3.68
N LEU A 918 -17.71 -7.49 -3.01
CA LEU A 918 -16.70 -8.34 -2.38
C LEU A 918 -15.63 -8.87 -3.36
N ALA A 919 -15.97 -9.02 -4.65
CA ALA A 919 -15.00 -9.43 -5.68
C ALA A 919 -14.00 -8.31 -6.05
N ALA A 920 -14.23 -7.07 -5.61
CA ALA A 920 -13.27 -5.97 -5.68
C ALA A 920 -12.62 -5.64 -4.32
N ALA A 921 -13.05 -6.29 -3.24
CA ALA A 921 -12.54 -6.06 -1.89
C ALA A 921 -11.13 -6.66 -1.66
N ARG A 922 -10.86 -7.82 -2.27
CA ARG A 922 -9.60 -8.56 -2.12
C ARG A 922 -8.38 -7.70 -2.45
N GLU A 923 -7.56 -7.43 -1.45
CA GLU A 923 -6.32 -6.66 -1.61
C GLU A 923 -5.22 -7.42 -2.38
N ASP A 924 -4.33 -6.66 -3.04
CA ASP A 924 -3.05 -7.18 -3.54
C ASP A 924 -2.01 -7.17 -2.40
N ILE A 925 -1.85 -8.31 -1.74
CA ILE A 925 -0.87 -8.50 -0.66
C ILE A 925 0.58 -8.22 -1.11
N SER A 926 0.89 -8.34 -2.41
CA SER A 926 2.25 -8.13 -2.91
C SER A 926 2.66 -6.65 -2.87
N GLY A 927 1.69 -5.74 -2.99
CA GLY A 927 1.91 -4.30 -2.86
C GLY A 927 2.36 -3.87 -1.46
N TRP A 928 2.12 -4.68 -0.43
CA TRP A 928 2.54 -4.43 0.95
C TRP A 928 3.94 -5.00 1.30
N TYR A 929 4.61 -5.71 0.36
CA TYR A 929 5.82 -6.48 0.68
C TYR A 929 7.09 -5.62 0.86
N PRO A 930 7.79 -5.68 2.02
CA PRO A 930 9.00 -4.90 2.25
C PRO A 930 10.25 -5.33 1.46
N GLY A 931 10.20 -6.49 0.79
CA GLY A 931 11.31 -7.05 0.00
C GLY A 931 12.12 -8.14 0.71
N ASP A 932 12.77 -9.00 -0.07
CA ASP A 932 13.40 -10.24 0.41
C ASP A 932 14.51 -10.02 1.44
N ASP A 933 15.26 -8.92 1.37
CA ASP A 933 16.34 -8.61 2.31
C ASP A 933 15.81 -8.15 3.69
N TYR A 934 14.53 -7.77 3.77
CA TYR A 934 13.90 -7.18 4.96
C TYR A 934 12.91 -8.11 5.68
N VAL A 935 12.64 -9.29 5.13
CA VAL A 935 11.67 -10.27 5.65
C VAL A 935 12.31 -11.65 5.75
N ASP A 936 12.36 -12.20 6.97
CA ASP A 936 12.87 -13.55 7.24
C ASP A 936 11.79 -14.63 7.12
N TRP A 937 10.53 -14.28 7.43
CA TRP A 937 9.36 -15.17 7.43
C TRP A 937 8.12 -14.44 6.91
N CYS A 938 7.24 -15.16 6.21
CA CYS A 938 5.85 -14.75 6.01
C CYS A 938 4.97 -15.27 7.17
N GLY A 939 3.77 -14.74 7.33
CA GLY A 939 2.83 -15.20 8.34
C GLY A 939 1.36 -14.92 8.04
N ILE A 940 0.50 -15.65 8.74
CA ILE A 940 -0.97 -15.65 8.57
C ILE A 940 -1.70 -15.70 9.93
N SER A 941 -2.94 -15.23 10.00
CA SER A 941 -3.86 -15.43 11.13
C SER A 941 -4.98 -16.41 10.75
N TRP A 942 -5.38 -17.30 11.67
CA TRP A 942 -6.35 -18.37 11.39
C TRP A 942 -7.38 -18.55 12.52
N PHE A 943 -8.63 -18.15 12.27
CA PHE A 943 -9.66 -18.13 13.31
C PHE A 943 -10.90 -19.00 13.02
N ILE A 944 -11.28 -19.14 11.75
CA ILE A 944 -12.50 -19.86 11.34
C ILE A 944 -12.12 -21.27 10.82
N SER A 945 -13.06 -22.23 10.82
CA SER A 945 -12.83 -23.52 10.18
C SER A 945 -12.91 -23.36 8.65
N PRO A 946 -11.99 -23.95 7.85
CA PRO A 946 -11.84 -23.63 6.43
C PRO A 946 -13.14 -23.76 5.62
N SER A 947 -13.95 -24.79 5.87
CA SER A 947 -15.19 -25.02 5.12
C SER A 947 -16.43 -24.24 5.60
N GLU A 948 -16.28 -23.22 6.47
CA GLU A 948 -17.42 -22.64 7.20
C GLU A 948 -17.76 -21.18 6.90
N ALA A 949 -16.94 -20.42 6.14
CA ALA A 949 -17.13 -18.98 5.94
C ALA A 949 -18.54 -18.61 5.41
N ASP A 950 -19.01 -19.29 4.35
CA ASP A 950 -20.37 -19.16 3.77
C ASP A 950 -21.49 -19.22 4.83
N ASN A 951 -21.33 -20.12 5.81
CA ASN A 951 -22.34 -20.43 6.82
C ASN A 951 -22.17 -19.60 8.10
N TYR A 952 -20.94 -19.28 8.49
CA TYR A 952 -20.60 -18.59 9.76
C TYR A 952 -21.24 -17.20 9.83
N PHE A 953 -21.18 -16.45 8.72
CA PHE A 953 -21.87 -15.17 8.58
C PHE A 953 -23.28 -15.30 7.99
N GLY A 954 -23.76 -16.53 7.71
CA GLY A 954 -25.07 -16.80 7.11
C GLY A 954 -25.32 -16.02 5.83
N PHE A 955 -24.31 -15.90 4.97
CA PHE A 955 -24.34 -15.18 3.70
C PHE A 955 -24.66 -16.13 2.53
N SER A 956 -25.66 -17.00 2.69
CA SER A 956 -26.09 -18.00 1.69
C SER A 956 -26.47 -17.44 0.31
N ASP A 957 -26.65 -16.13 0.24
CA ASP A 957 -27.18 -15.38 -0.90
C ASP A 957 -26.09 -14.49 -1.53
N VAL A 958 -24.83 -14.60 -1.09
CA VAL A 958 -23.69 -13.75 -1.49
C VAL A 958 -22.65 -14.57 -2.26
N PRO A 959 -22.52 -14.41 -3.60
CA PRO A 959 -21.56 -15.18 -4.38
C PRO A 959 -20.11 -14.70 -4.21
N ASN A 960 -19.16 -15.65 -4.14
CA ASN A 960 -17.71 -15.44 -4.24
C ASN A 960 -17.01 -14.80 -3.01
N LEU A 961 -17.47 -15.06 -1.78
CA LEU A 961 -16.61 -14.90 -0.62
C LEU A 961 -15.50 -15.97 -0.63
N PRO A 962 -14.23 -15.63 -0.39
CA PRO A 962 -13.17 -16.62 -0.20
C PRO A 962 -13.26 -17.24 1.21
N ASN A 963 -12.78 -18.47 1.33
CA ASN A 963 -12.65 -19.15 2.61
C ASN A 963 -11.32 -18.84 3.32
N GLN A 964 -11.22 -19.27 4.58
CA GLN A 964 -10.04 -19.09 5.43
C GLN A 964 -8.78 -19.77 4.85
N ASP A 965 -8.95 -20.86 4.09
CA ASP A 965 -7.90 -21.56 3.34
C ASP A 965 -7.61 -20.92 1.98
N ASP A 966 -8.62 -20.42 1.23
CA ASP A 966 -8.41 -19.68 -0.03
C ASP A 966 -7.46 -18.48 0.14
N LEU A 967 -7.58 -17.75 1.27
CA LEU A 967 -6.72 -16.61 1.61
C LEU A 967 -5.33 -17.04 2.14
N ALA A 968 -5.28 -18.13 2.91
CA ALA A 968 -4.01 -18.68 3.38
C ALA A 968 -3.16 -19.24 2.23
N ASP A 969 -3.77 -19.92 1.26
CA ASP A 969 -3.11 -20.48 0.07
C ASP A 969 -2.45 -19.40 -0.79
N GLU A 970 -3.03 -18.20 -0.88
CA GLU A 970 -2.41 -17.06 -1.55
C GLU A 970 -1.10 -16.62 -0.86
N MET A 971 -1.14 -16.43 0.46
CA MET A 971 0.06 -16.05 1.23
C MET A 971 1.10 -17.18 1.28
N LEU A 972 0.68 -18.44 1.29
CA LEU A 972 1.57 -19.60 1.16
C LEU A 972 2.20 -19.69 -0.25
N ALA A 973 1.46 -19.40 -1.31
CA ALA A 973 1.98 -19.35 -2.67
C ALA A 973 2.99 -18.21 -2.85
N PHE A 974 2.72 -17.04 -2.27
CA PHE A 974 3.65 -15.92 -2.19
C PHE A 974 4.93 -16.28 -1.42
N ALA A 975 4.80 -16.87 -0.23
CA ALA A 975 5.96 -17.31 0.56
C ALA A 975 6.80 -18.38 -0.16
N ARG A 976 6.17 -19.32 -0.87
CA ARG A 976 6.85 -20.31 -1.72
C ARG A 976 7.61 -19.65 -2.88
N SER A 977 7.05 -18.64 -3.54
CA SER A 977 7.73 -17.95 -4.66
C SER A 977 8.93 -17.11 -4.21
N HIS A 978 8.86 -16.52 -3.01
CA HIS A 978 9.95 -15.79 -2.36
C HIS A 978 10.92 -16.67 -1.54
N ASN A 979 10.73 -17.99 -1.51
CA ASN A 979 11.49 -18.95 -0.69
C ASN A 979 11.58 -18.50 0.79
N LYS A 980 10.43 -18.14 1.37
CA LYS A 980 10.28 -17.76 2.79
C LYS A 980 9.48 -18.83 3.53
N PRO A 981 9.88 -19.22 4.75
CA PRO A 981 9.03 -20.04 5.61
C PRO A 981 7.80 -19.24 6.10
N VAL A 982 6.69 -19.92 6.33
CA VAL A 982 5.45 -19.36 6.92
C VAL A 982 5.35 -19.71 8.40
N MET A 983 4.92 -18.73 9.19
CA MET A 983 4.44 -18.92 10.55
C MET A 983 2.94 -18.62 10.63
N ILE A 984 2.13 -19.57 11.11
CA ILE A 984 0.78 -19.21 11.59
C ILE A 984 0.99 -18.41 12.87
N CYS A 985 0.75 -17.11 12.79
CA CYS A 985 1.15 -16.12 13.79
C CYS A 985 0.11 -15.95 14.89
N GLU A 986 -1.16 -16.23 14.57
CA GLU A 986 -2.29 -16.28 15.50
C GLU A 986 -3.23 -17.41 15.05
N ALA A 987 -3.63 -18.29 15.98
CA ALA A 987 -4.68 -19.28 15.70
C ALA A 987 -5.49 -19.62 16.95
N ALA A 988 -6.82 -19.64 16.79
CA ALA A 988 -7.77 -20.00 17.85
C ALA A 988 -9.15 -20.36 17.27
N PRO A 989 -9.89 -21.34 17.82
CA PRO A 989 -11.25 -21.66 17.40
C PRO A 989 -12.24 -20.56 17.84
N GLN A 990 -12.45 -19.56 16.97
CA GLN A 990 -13.22 -18.37 17.33
C GLN A 990 -14.71 -18.67 17.52
N GLY A 991 -15.23 -18.31 18.70
CA GLY A 991 -16.63 -18.53 19.08
C GLY A 991 -16.91 -19.90 19.72
N TYR A 992 -15.88 -20.69 20.02
CA TYR A 992 -15.99 -21.97 20.74
C TYR A 992 -15.72 -21.76 22.23
N ASP A 993 -16.48 -22.43 23.10
CA ASP A 993 -16.29 -22.40 24.56
C ASP A 993 -15.87 -23.79 25.08
N LEU A 994 -14.56 -24.05 25.17
CA LEU A 994 -14.04 -25.38 25.49
C LEU A 994 -14.28 -25.82 26.95
N GLU A 995 -14.52 -24.89 27.90
CA GLU A 995 -14.91 -25.22 29.28
C GLU A 995 -16.26 -25.95 29.38
N ILE A 996 -17.14 -25.87 28.37
CA ILE A 996 -18.48 -26.47 28.44
C ILE A 996 -18.39 -28.01 28.48
N SER A 997 -18.86 -28.58 29.60
CA SER A 997 -18.79 -30.02 29.88
C SER A 997 -19.98 -30.81 29.31
N GLU A 998 -19.80 -32.14 29.16
CA GLU A 998 -20.81 -33.14 28.74
C GLU A 998 -22.12 -33.19 29.60
N TYR A 999 -22.23 -32.34 30.63
CA TYR A 999 -23.40 -32.23 31.50
C TYR A 999 -24.10 -30.87 31.46
N ASP A 1000 -23.55 -29.85 30.80
CA ASP A 1000 -24.21 -28.54 30.73
C ASP A 1000 -25.14 -28.42 29.51
N THR A 1001 -26.44 -28.52 29.82
CA THR A 1001 -27.55 -28.40 28.86
C THR A 1001 -28.15 -26.98 28.84
N THR A 1002 -27.45 -26.01 29.41
CA THR A 1002 -27.78 -24.58 29.27
C THR A 1002 -27.41 -24.13 27.86
N PRO A 1003 -28.37 -23.68 27.01
CA PRO A 1003 -28.04 -23.15 25.69
C PRO A 1003 -27.08 -21.97 25.82
N SER A 1004 -26.19 -21.81 24.84
CA SER A 1004 -25.32 -20.65 24.72
C SER A 1004 -26.14 -19.36 24.83
N LYS A 1005 -25.71 -18.45 25.69
CA LYS A 1005 -26.47 -17.21 26.02
C LYS A 1005 -26.42 -16.18 24.90
N VAL A 1006 -25.53 -16.39 23.93
CA VAL A 1006 -25.20 -15.45 22.86
C VAL A 1006 -26.06 -15.76 21.65
N SER A 1007 -26.90 -14.79 21.28
CA SER A 1007 -27.55 -14.77 19.98
C SER A 1007 -26.70 -14.00 18.97
N ARG A 1008 -26.90 -14.24 17.66
CA ARG A 1008 -26.26 -13.44 16.60
C ARG A 1008 -26.57 -11.93 16.68
N ALA A 1009 -27.65 -11.53 17.36
CA ALA A 1009 -28.00 -10.13 17.59
C ALA A 1009 -27.30 -9.49 18.81
N SER A 1010 -26.47 -10.25 19.54
CA SER A 1010 -25.76 -9.81 20.75
C SER A 1010 -24.23 -9.88 20.64
N THR A 1011 -23.69 -10.23 19.47
CA THR A 1011 -22.26 -10.15 19.13
C THR A 1011 -21.97 -8.80 18.47
N GLY A 1012 -22.25 -7.71 19.20
CA GLY A 1012 -22.50 -6.40 18.60
C GLY A 1012 -21.25 -5.63 18.21
N TYR A 1013 -20.88 -5.65 16.93
CA TYR A 1013 -19.93 -4.69 16.36
C TYR A 1013 -20.45 -3.25 16.54
N ALA A 1014 -19.75 -2.46 17.37
CA ALA A 1014 -20.13 -1.09 17.70
C ALA A 1014 -19.65 -0.04 16.67
N TYR A 1015 -19.80 -0.33 15.38
CA TYR A 1015 -19.60 0.61 14.26
C TYR A 1015 -20.96 0.89 13.60
N GLU A 1016 -21.27 2.15 13.26
CA GLU A 1016 -22.63 2.48 12.79
C GLU A 1016 -22.98 1.82 11.43
N GLY A 1017 -21.99 1.56 10.57
CA GLY A 1017 -22.19 0.78 9.34
C GLY A 1017 -22.57 -0.70 9.59
N ALA A 1018 -22.11 -1.30 10.69
CA ALA A 1018 -22.54 -2.64 11.07
C ALA A 1018 -24.01 -2.66 11.54
N LYS A 1019 -24.55 -1.53 12.03
CA LYS A 1019 -26.00 -1.42 12.28
C LYS A 1019 -26.78 -1.49 10.98
N THR A 1020 -26.39 -0.77 9.93
CA THR A 1020 -27.16 -0.71 8.68
C THR A 1020 -27.30 -2.08 8.01
N LEU A 1021 -26.25 -2.91 7.99
CA LEU A 1021 -26.36 -4.32 7.57
C LEU A 1021 -27.31 -5.17 8.44
N PHE A 1022 -27.47 -4.84 9.72
CA PHE A 1022 -28.22 -5.64 10.69
C PHE A 1022 -29.48 -4.99 11.28
N THR A 1023 -29.98 -3.86 10.75
CA THR A 1023 -31.25 -3.27 11.23
C THR A 1023 -32.35 -3.18 10.19
N GLU A 1024 -32.05 -2.87 8.92
CA GLU A 1024 -33.13 -2.58 7.95
C GLU A 1024 -33.93 -3.82 7.53
N GLY A 1025 -33.28 -4.98 7.41
CA GLY A 1025 -33.96 -6.26 7.14
C GLY A 1025 -34.63 -6.92 8.36
N LEU A 1026 -34.28 -6.51 9.59
CA LEU A 1026 -34.51 -7.33 10.78
C LEU A 1026 -35.90 -7.17 11.39
N THR A 1027 -36.66 -6.12 11.07
CA THR A 1027 -38.06 -5.97 11.51
C THR A 1027 -38.99 -7.10 11.03
N SER A 1028 -38.61 -7.81 9.96
CA SER A 1028 -39.22 -9.09 9.53
C SER A 1028 -38.59 -10.32 10.18
N ALA A 1029 -37.27 -10.30 10.40
CA ALA A 1029 -36.49 -11.48 10.78
C ALA A 1029 -36.43 -11.76 12.30
N GLU A 1030 -36.71 -10.78 13.17
CA GLU A 1030 -36.91 -11.01 14.62
C GLU A 1030 -37.97 -12.10 14.90
N SER A 1031 -38.88 -12.35 13.97
CA SER A 1031 -39.91 -13.38 14.08
C SER A 1031 -39.43 -14.81 13.76
N GLN A 1032 -38.17 -14.99 13.32
CA GLN A 1032 -37.62 -16.27 12.88
C GLN A 1032 -36.47 -16.79 13.76
N PHE A 1033 -35.73 -15.91 14.44
CA PHE A 1033 -34.58 -16.31 15.25
C PHE A 1033 -34.96 -16.75 16.66
N THR A 1034 -34.67 -18.01 16.99
CA THR A 1034 -34.80 -18.54 18.36
C THR A 1034 -33.46 -18.36 19.09
N PRO A 1035 -33.43 -17.84 20.34
CA PRO A 1035 -32.19 -17.71 21.10
C PRO A 1035 -31.48 -19.07 21.31
N GLY A 1036 -30.17 -19.13 21.06
CA GLY A 1036 -29.33 -20.33 21.19
C GLY A 1036 -29.52 -21.35 20.04
N THR A 1037 -29.08 -21.00 18.83
CA THR A 1037 -29.24 -21.83 17.61
C THR A 1037 -28.09 -21.75 16.58
N TRP A 1038 -26.90 -21.27 16.96
CA TRP A 1038 -25.75 -21.11 16.05
C TRP A 1038 -24.42 -21.54 16.68
N PHE A 1039 -24.13 -21.06 17.89
CA PHE A 1039 -23.09 -21.64 18.75
C PHE A 1039 -23.72 -22.75 19.61
N ASP A 1040 -23.83 -23.96 19.09
CA ASP A 1040 -24.26 -25.12 19.87
C ASP A 1040 -23.15 -25.54 20.86
N ASN A 1041 -23.55 -26.08 22.02
CA ASN A 1041 -22.60 -26.63 23.00
C ASN A 1041 -22.00 -27.94 22.49
N LEU A 1042 -20.95 -27.87 21.67
CA LEU A 1042 -20.32 -29.04 21.05
C LEU A 1042 -19.63 -29.94 22.09
N GLU A 1043 -19.72 -31.26 21.92
CA GLU A 1043 -18.90 -32.18 22.71
C GLU A 1043 -17.41 -32.03 22.36
N GLY A 1044 -16.51 -32.35 23.29
CA GLY A 1044 -15.05 -32.14 23.10
C GLY A 1044 -14.43 -32.92 21.93
N GLN A 1045 -15.08 -33.97 21.42
CA GLN A 1045 -14.68 -34.64 20.17
C GLN A 1045 -15.23 -33.91 18.93
N GLU A 1046 -16.44 -33.37 18.99
CA GLU A 1046 -17.09 -32.66 17.89
C GLU A 1046 -16.43 -31.30 17.64
N ALA A 1047 -16.05 -30.58 18.71
CA ALA A 1047 -15.23 -29.38 18.60
C ALA A 1047 -13.82 -29.67 18.03
N TRP A 1048 -13.24 -30.84 18.33
CA TRP A 1048 -11.99 -31.29 17.72
C TRP A 1048 -12.16 -31.56 16.22
N ASP A 1049 -13.12 -32.40 15.86
CA ASP A 1049 -13.35 -32.86 14.49
C ASP A 1049 -13.77 -31.72 13.55
N ARG A 1050 -14.41 -30.66 14.09
CA ARG A 1050 -14.91 -29.51 13.33
C ARG A 1050 -13.88 -28.40 13.06
N TRP A 1051 -12.92 -28.16 13.96
CA TRP A 1051 -11.92 -27.08 13.81
C TRP A 1051 -10.48 -27.58 13.85
N PHE A 1052 -10.11 -28.35 14.89
CA PHE A 1052 -8.74 -28.81 15.07
C PHE A 1052 -8.30 -29.80 14.00
N THR A 1053 -9.14 -30.76 13.61
CA THR A 1053 -8.80 -31.74 12.56
C THR A 1053 -8.54 -31.05 11.19
N PRO A 1054 -9.41 -30.17 10.66
CA PRO A 1054 -9.12 -29.42 9.44
C PRO A 1054 -7.87 -28.54 9.53
N PHE A 1055 -7.70 -27.79 10.63
CA PHE A 1055 -6.54 -26.92 10.85
C PHE A 1055 -5.21 -27.69 10.89
N LEU A 1056 -5.17 -28.82 11.60
CA LEU A 1056 -3.98 -29.68 11.68
C LEU A 1056 -3.68 -30.37 10.34
N ASN A 1057 -4.70 -30.82 9.61
CA ASN A 1057 -4.51 -31.37 8.27
C ASN A 1057 -3.86 -30.34 7.34
N TYR A 1058 -4.39 -29.10 7.31
CA TYR A 1058 -3.82 -28.01 6.50
C TYR A 1058 -2.35 -27.71 6.83
N ILE A 1059 -1.96 -27.81 8.12
CA ILE A 1059 -0.57 -27.68 8.57
C ILE A 1059 0.32 -28.82 8.04
N HIS A 1060 -0.17 -30.07 8.08
CA HIS A 1060 0.57 -31.24 7.61
C HIS A 1060 0.66 -31.29 6.07
N ASP A 1061 -0.40 -30.91 5.35
CA ASP A 1061 -0.46 -30.87 3.89
C ASP A 1061 0.42 -29.75 3.30
N ASN A 1062 0.76 -28.73 4.08
CA ASN A 1062 1.63 -27.61 3.73
C ASN A 1062 2.97 -27.60 4.52
N GLU A 1063 3.44 -28.76 4.99
CA GLU A 1063 4.66 -28.87 5.81
C GLU A 1063 5.96 -28.47 5.09
N ASP A 1064 5.92 -28.25 3.77
CA ASP A 1064 7.03 -27.71 2.99
C ASP A 1064 7.30 -26.23 3.31
N VAL A 1065 6.26 -25.46 3.63
CA VAL A 1065 6.35 -24.00 3.84
C VAL A 1065 5.94 -23.59 5.25
N ILE A 1066 4.97 -24.25 5.89
CA ILE A 1066 4.58 -23.94 7.28
C ILE A 1066 5.63 -24.52 8.23
N ARG A 1067 6.39 -23.63 8.89
CA ARG A 1067 7.49 -24.00 9.80
C ARG A 1067 7.33 -23.48 11.23
N GLY A 1068 6.25 -22.74 11.50
CA GLY A 1068 5.83 -22.39 12.86
C GLY A 1068 4.32 -22.20 12.96
N VAL A 1069 3.74 -22.51 14.13
CA VAL A 1069 2.32 -22.37 14.42
C VAL A 1069 2.12 -21.84 15.83
N THR A 1070 1.32 -20.80 15.97
CA THR A 1070 1.01 -20.12 17.24
C THR A 1070 -0.44 -20.40 17.64
N TYR A 1071 -0.65 -21.10 18.74
CA TYR A 1071 -2.00 -21.31 19.28
C TYR A 1071 -2.27 -20.39 20.48
N ILE A 1072 -3.38 -19.67 20.44
CA ILE A 1072 -3.79 -18.74 21.50
C ILE A 1072 -4.70 -19.48 22.49
N ASN A 1073 -4.16 -19.78 23.67
CA ASN A 1073 -4.81 -20.59 24.70
C ASN A 1073 -5.48 -19.69 25.77
N ALA A 1074 -6.41 -18.83 25.33
CA ALA A 1074 -6.97 -17.76 26.14
C ALA A 1074 -8.44 -18.00 26.51
N ASN A 1075 -8.84 -17.52 27.69
CA ASN A 1075 -10.24 -17.32 28.05
C ASN A 1075 -10.66 -15.91 27.64
N TRP A 1076 -11.07 -15.73 26.39
CA TRP A 1076 -11.39 -14.41 25.85
C TRP A 1076 -12.59 -13.80 26.61
N ASN A 1077 -13.55 -14.63 27.02
CA ASN A 1077 -14.70 -14.24 27.85
C ASN A 1077 -14.35 -13.58 29.20
N GLU A 1078 -13.12 -13.75 29.73
CA GLU A 1078 -12.63 -13.06 30.94
C GLU A 1078 -11.80 -11.80 30.65
N GLN A 1079 -11.42 -11.57 29.39
CA GLN A 1079 -10.63 -10.41 28.96
C GLN A 1079 -11.56 -9.23 28.64
N ALA A 1080 -11.34 -8.08 29.28
CA ALA A 1080 -12.29 -6.96 29.28
C ALA A 1080 -12.64 -6.37 27.89
N LYS A 1081 -11.81 -6.61 26.87
CA LYS A 1081 -12.07 -6.24 25.47
C LYS A 1081 -13.07 -7.17 24.78
N TRP A 1082 -13.01 -8.46 25.11
CA TRP A 1082 -13.74 -9.54 24.43
C TRP A 1082 -14.87 -10.15 25.27
N ALA A 1083 -15.07 -9.67 26.51
CA ALA A 1083 -16.12 -10.10 27.43
C ALA A 1083 -17.50 -9.48 27.12
N GLU A 1084 -18.56 -10.00 27.76
CA GLU A 1084 -19.94 -9.48 27.65
C GLU A 1084 -19.99 -7.96 27.92
N PRO A 1085 -20.55 -7.12 27.02
CA PRO A 1085 -21.50 -7.45 25.94
C PRO A 1085 -20.89 -7.62 24.53
N TYR A 1086 -19.61 -8.00 24.40
CA TYR A 1086 -19.00 -8.42 23.13
C TYR A 1086 -18.92 -7.30 22.06
N ASN A 1087 -18.54 -6.08 22.48
CA ASN A 1087 -18.47 -4.89 21.62
C ASN A 1087 -17.47 -4.99 20.46
N GLU A 1088 -16.45 -5.85 20.61
CA GLU A 1088 -15.39 -6.11 19.63
C GLU A 1088 -15.37 -7.60 19.21
N GLY A 1089 -16.58 -8.16 19.03
CA GLY A 1089 -16.80 -9.53 18.57
C GLY A 1089 -16.89 -10.59 19.69
N TYR A 1090 -17.30 -11.80 19.31
CA TYR A 1090 -17.34 -12.97 20.19
C TYR A 1090 -16.18 -13.91 19.88
N TRP A 1091 -15.42 -14.27 20.92
CA TRP A 1091 -14.20 -15.07 20.79
C TRP A 1091 -14.26 -16.39 21.55
N GLY A 1092 -14.98 -16.43 22.69
CA GLY A 1092 -15.23 -17.65 23.47
C GLY A 1092 -14.12 -18.00 24.47
N ASP A 1093 -13.87 -19.29 24.66
CA ASP A 1093 -12.83 -19.82 25.52
C ASP A 1093 -12.05 -20.95 24.83
N THR A 1094 -10.80 -20.67 24.51
CA THR A 1094 -9.92 -21.52 23.70
C THR A 1094 -8.85 -22.22 24.53
N ARG A 1095 -9.06 -22.32 25.86
CA ARG A 1095 -8.16 -23.04 26.77
C ARG A 1095 -8.23 -24.56 26.56
N LEU A 1096 -7.22 -25.12 25.91
CA LEU A 1096 -7.06 -26.56 25.66
C LEU A 1096 -7.19 -27.42 26.92
N GLN A 1097 -6.75 -26.91 28.08
CA GLN A 1097 -6.67 -27.71 29.30
C GLN A 1097 -8.00 -27.92 30.03
N GLU A 1098 -9.04 -27.14 29.75
CA GLU A 1098 -10.33 -27.22 30.45
C GLU A 1098 -11.18 -28.40 29.95
N ASN A 1099 -11.06 -28.74 28.66
CA ASN A 1099 -11.73 -29.89 28.08
C ASN A 1099 -10.82 -31.14 28.08
N PRO A 1100 -11.15 -32.21 28.83
CA PRO A 1100 -10.29 -33.40 28.90
C PRO A 1100 -10.13 -34.15 27.57
N ILE A 1101 -11.05 -33.99 26.61
CA ILE A 1101 -10.95 -34.65 25.30
C ILE A 1101 -9.97 -33.89 24.41
N ILE A 1102 -10.24 -32.59 24.18
CA ILE A 1102 -9.35 -31.68 23.41
C ILE A 1102 -7.92 -31.78 23.93
N LYS A 1103 -7.73 -31.71 25.25
CA LYS A 1103 -6.42 -31.81 25.89
C LYS A 1103 -5.68 -33.10 25.52
N ASN A 1104 -6.36 -34.24 25.56
CA ASN A 1104 -5.73 -35.53 25.27
C ASN A 1104 -5.40 -35.69 23.78
N LEU A 1105 -6.24 -35.16 22.89
CA LEU A 1105 -6.02 -35.16 21.44
C LEU A 1105 -4.88 -34.20 21.07
N TRP A 1106 -4.87 -32.99 21.63
CA TRP A 1106 -3.75 -32.05 21.50
C TRP A 1106 -2.44 -32.65 21.98
N LEU A 1107 -2.42 -33.30 23.15
CA LEU A 1107 -1.24 -33.99 23.65
C LEU A 1107 -0.87 -35.24 22.83
N GLN A 1108 -1.80 -35.86 22.10
CA GLN A 1108 -1.47 -36.94 21.17
C GLN A 1108 -0.76 -36.38 19.93
N GLU A 1109 -1.24 -35.25 19.40
CA GLU A 1109 -0.67 -34.56 18.25
C GLU A 1109 0.70 -33.94 18.56
N THR A 1110 0.80 -33.08 19.57
CA THR A 1110 2.00 -32.28 19.84
C THR A 1110 3.15 -33.06 20.48
N ASN A 1111 2.96 -34.34 20.83
CA ASN A 1111 4.04 -35.24 21.22
C ASN A 1111 4.53 -36.13 20.05
N SER A 1112 4.08 -35.89 18.82
CA SER A 1112 4.64 -36.52 17.62
C SER A 1112 5.99 -35.91 17.22
N ASP A 1113 6.77 -36.63 16.42
CA ASP A 1113 8.10 -36.17 15.98
C ASP A 1113 8.05 -34.94 15.04
N PHE A 1114 6.89 -34.55 14.52
CA PHE A 1114 6.70 -33.34 13.69
C PHE A 1114 6.95 -32.04 14.48
N TRP A 1115 6.52 -32.00 15.74
CA TRP A 1115 6.54 -30.75 16.52
C TRP A 1115 7.89 -30.52 17.22
N LEU A 1116 8.37 -29.27 17.17
CA LEU A 1116 9.40 -28.77 18.07
C LEU A 1116 8.72 -28.14 19.29
N LEU A 1117 9.14 -28.59 20.47
CA LEU A 1117 8.72 -28.10 21.78
C LEU A 1117 9.90 -27.43 22.50
N GLY A 1118 9.64 -26.73 23.59
CA GLY A 1118 10.65 -26.05 24.39
C GLY A 1118 11.60 -27.05 25.05
N SER A 1119 12.90 -26.73 25.03
CA SER A 1119 13.96 -27.60 25.55
C SER A 1119 15.22 -26.82 25.93
N PRO A 1120 16.14 -27.42 26.70
CA PRO A 1120 17.49 -26.86 26.90
C PRO A 1120 18.34 -26.75 25.62
N SER A 1121 18.02 -27.52 24.56
CA SER A 1121 18.74 -27.53 23.28
C SER A 1121 18.14 -26.61 22.22
N LEU A 1122 16.99 -25.97 22.49
CA LEU A 1122 16.16 -25.28 21.50
C LEU A 1122 16.95 -24.30 20.60
N ASN A 1123 17.96 -23.61 21.12
CA ASN A 1123 18.77 -22.68 20.34
C ASN A 1123 19.61 -23.33 19.24
N ASP A 1124 20.03 -24.59 19.43
CA ASP A 1124 20.71 -25.42 18.43
C ASP A 1124 19.67 -26.00 17.46
N ASP A 1125 18.51 -26.44 17.98
CA ASP A 1125 17.36 -26.91 17.20
C ASP A 1125 16.72 -25.81 16.32
N LEU A 1126 17.06 -24.53 16.57
CA LEU A 1126 16.69 -23.35 15.78
C LEU A 1126 17.89 -22.72 15.03
N GLY A 1127 18.86 -23.53 14.60
CA GLY A 1127 19.71 -23.28 13.41
C GLY A 1127 20.64 -22.05 13.40
N GLY A 1128 20.80 -21.31 14.51
CA GLY A 1128 21.47 -20.00 14.50
C GLY A 1128 22.97 -20.03 14.84
N SER A 1129 23.82 -19.50 13.96
CA SER A 1129 25.28 -19.48 14.11
C SER A 1129 25.78 -18.47 15.16
N SER A 1130 26.21 -18.95 16.34
CA SER A 1130 26.93 -18.12 17.32
C SER A 1130 27.93 -18.92 18.16
N ASN A 1131 29.14 -18.38 18.34
CA ASN A 1131 30.22 -19.06 19.08
C ASN A 1131 30.08 -18.90 20.60
N ALA A 1132 29.20 -19.68 21.24
CA ALA A 1132 29.03 -19.70 22.69
C ALA A 1132 29.10 -21.13 23.27
N ARG A 1133 30.25 -21.47 23.87
CA ARG A 1133 30.50 -22.67 24.71
C ARG A 1133 29.96 -24.03 24.22
N ARG A 1134 30.88 -24.85 23.70
CA ARG A 1134 30.91 -26.26 24.12
C ARG A 1134 31.03 -26.34 25.65
N ILE A 1135 30.21 -27.19 26.26
CA ILE A 1135 30.54 -27.94 27.48
C ILE A 1135 30.32 -29.42 27.12
N ASP A 1136 31.25 -30.28 27.51
CA ASP A 1136 31.29 -31.67 27.01
C ASP A 1136 30.21 -32.57 27.64
N LEU A 1137 29.86 -33.63 26.90
CA LEU A 1137 28.84 -34.63 27.22
C LEU A 1137 29.18 -35.47 28.46
N GLU A 1138 28.86 -34.98 29.67
CA GLU A 1138 28.83 -35.84 30.88
C GLU A 1138 27.83 -35.40 32.00
N GLU A 1139 27.17 -34.23 31.92
CA GLU A 1139 26.19 -33.75 32.93
C GLU A 1139 24.70 -33.99 32.57
N GLU A 1140 24.36 -35.13 31.94
CA GLU A 1140 22.97 -35.53 31.62
C GLU A 1140 22.17 -36.00 32.87
N LEU A 1141 22.44 -35.42 34.05
CA LEU A 1141 21.89 -35.85 35.34
C LEU A 1141 21.62 -34.66 36.28
N ASN A 1142 20.32 -34.44 36.59
CA ASN A 1142 19.76 -33.47 37.56
C ASN A 1142 19.58 -32.02 37.06
N GLU A 1143 18.78 -31.80 36.02
CA GLU A 1143 18.32 -30.45 35.67
C GLU A 1143 17.36 -29.89 36.75
N ILE A 1144 17.69 -28.72 37.30
CA ILE A 1144 16.93 -28.07 38.39
C ILE A 1144 15.91 -27.07 37.82
N THR A 1145 14.65 -27.51 37.74
CA THR A 1145 13.48 -26.73 37.29
C THR A 1145 12.78 -26.04 38.46
N VAL A 1146 12.31 -24.80 38.25
CA VAL A 1146 11.58 -23.98 39.24
C VAL A 1146 10.21 -23.62 38.69
N TYR A 1147 9.14 -23.96 39.43
CA TYR A 1147 7.76 -23.91 38.92
C TYR A 1147 6.73 -23.76 40.06
N PRO A 1148 5.59 -23.08 39.85
CA PRO A 1148 5.34 -22.15 38.76
C PRO A 1148 6.30 -20.95 38.83
N ASN A 1149 6.40 -20.21 37.73
CA ASN A 1149 7.16 -18.97 37.59
C ASN A 1149 6.56 -18.19 36.39
N PRO A 1150 5.80 -17.09 36.56
CA PRO A 1150 5.44 -16.43 37.82
C PRO A 1150 4.72 -17.32 38.85
N ALA A 1151 4.77 -16.93 40.13
CA ALA A 1151 4.17 -17.68 41.23
C ALA A 1151 3.43 -16.79 42.22
N SER A 1152 2.10 -16.95 42.32
CA SER A 1152 1.26 -16.16 43.24
C SER A 1152 1.06 -16.75 44.63
N GLN A 1153 1.48 -18.01 44.86
CA GLN A 1153 1.31 -18.65 46.16
C GLN A 1153 2.55 -19.41 46.67
N VAL A 1154 3.07 -20.34 45.86
CA VAL A 1154 4.19 -21.21 46.22
C VAL A 1154 5.08 -21.44 45.01
N ILE A 1155 6.39 -21.25 45.17
CA ILE A 1155 7.41 -21.72 44.21
C ILE A 1155 7.87 -23.12 44.63
N LYS A 1156 7.94 -24.07 43.70
CA LYS A 1156 8.40 -25.45 43.91
C LYS A 1156 9.63 -25.73 43.04
N ILE A 1157 10.45 -26.70 43.44
CA ILE A 1157 11.68 -27.06 42.72
C ILE A 1157 11.75 -28.57 42.46
N LYS A 1158 11.98 -28.93 41.19
CA LYS A 1158 12.15 -30.29 40.66
C LYS A 1158 13.64 -30.59 40.41
N GLY A 1159 13.95 -31.86 40.13
CA GLY A 1159 15.31 -32.30 39.75
C GLY A 1159 16.36 -32.32 40.86
N LEU A 1160 15.96 -32.22 42.13
CA LEU A 1160 16.88 -32.19 43.27
C LEU A 1160 16.94 -33.53 44.02
N LEU A 1161 18.15 -34.05 44.21
CA LEU A 1161 18.42 -35.28 44.99
C LEU A 1161 18.30 -35.10 46.52
N GLU A 1162 18.49 -33.88 47.02
CA GLU A 1162 18.30 -33.52 48.43
C GLU A 1162 17.49 -32.23 48.57
N VAL A 1163 16.82 -32.07 49.71
CA VAL A 1163 16.10 -30.84 50.05
C VAL A 1163 17.09 -29.66 50.15
N PRO A 1164 16.98 -28.61 49.32
CA PRO A 1164 17.94 -27.51 49.25
C PRO A 1164 17.75 -26.52 50.41
N GLN A 1165 18.73 -25.64 50.64
CA GLN A 1165 18.49 -24.39 51.36
C GLN A 1165 18.14 -23.32 50.35
N LEU A 1166 16.87 -22.92 50.33
CA LEU A 1166 16.40 -21.82 49.51
C LEU A 1166 16.75 -20.49 50.20
N GLU A 1167 17.20 -19.52 49.42
CA GLU A 1167 17.45 -18.15 49.85
C GLU A 1167 16.82 -17.21 48.79
N LEU A 1168 15.72 -16.53 49.14
CA LEU A 1168 15.04 -15.57 48.27
C LEU A 1168 15.50 -14.15 48.59
N TYR A 1169 15.93 -13.42 47.57
CA TYR A 1169 16.46 -12.06 47.66
C TYR A 1169 15.66 -11.09 46.78
N THR A 1170 15.57 -9.83 47.18
CA THR A 1170 15.27 -8.71 46.27
C THR A 1170 16.34 -8.59 45.18
N LEU A 1171 16.05 -7.94 44.05
CA LEU A 1171 17.07 -7.58 43.03
C LEU A 1171 18.30 -6.88 43.61
N GLN A 1172 18.14 -6.05 44.65
CA GLN A 1172 19.23 -5.32 45.31
C GLN A 1172 20.03 -6.18 46.33
N GLY A 1173 19.91 -7.51 46.28
CA GLY A 1173 20.69 -8.44 47.09
C GLY A 1173 20.32 -8.51 48.58
N LYS A 1174 19.23 -7.87 49.02
CA LYS A 1174 18.68 -8.03 50.37
C LYS A 1174 17.93 -9.35 50.47
N LEU A 1175 18.37 -10.23 51.39
CA LEU A 1175 17.67 -11.47 51.73
C LEU A 1175 16.29 -11.15 52.33
N ILE A 1176 15.27 -11.89 51.87
CA ILE A 1176 13.88 -11.81 52.33
C ILE A 1176 13.58 -13.00 53.23
N GLN A 1177 13.88 -14.21 52.75
CA GLN A 1177 13.46 -15.47 53.35
C GLN A 1177 14.52 -16.53 53.06
N SER A 1178 14.81 -17.39 54.04
CA SER A 1178 15.58 -18.61 53.81
C SER A 1178 15.00 -19.77 54.62
N LEU A 1179 14.90 -20.93 53.98
CA LEU A 1179 14.33 -22.15 54.56
C LEU A 1179 14.86 -23.40 53.84
N LYS A 1180 14.84 -24.54 54.53
CA LYS A 1180 15.26 -25.83 53.95
C LYS A 1180 14.04 -26.63 53.50
N SER A 1181 13.67 -26.48 52.23
CA SER A 1181 12.47 -27.07 51.60
C SER A 1181 12.66 -27.15 50.09
N ASN A 1182 11.91 -28.00 49.39
CA ASN A 1182 11.75 -27.96 47.93
C ASN A 1182 10.60 -27.04 47.50
N GLU A 1183 9.89 -26.43 48.45
CA GLU A 1183 8.78 -25.49 48.23
C GLU A 1183 8.93 -24.22 49.11
N LEU A 1184 8.56 -23.06 48.56
CA LEU A 1184 8.73 -21.73 49.14
C LEU A 1184 7.42 -20.93 49.00
N GLU A 1185 6.77 -20.61 50.12
CA GLU A 1185 5.58 -19.75 50.15
C GLU A 1185 5.95 -18.29 49.83
N VAL A 1186 5.18 -17.68 48.91
CA VAL A 1186 5.44 -16.33 48.34
C VAL A 1186 4.21 -15.41 48.32
N ASN A 1187 3.02 -15.93 48.64
CA ASN A 1187 1.71 -15.26 48.74
C ASN A 1187 1.62 -13.97 49.59
N SER A 1188 2.70 -13.54 50.23
CA SER A 1188 2.78 -12.38 51.14
C SER A 1188 3.86 -11.38 50.72
N LEU A 1189 4.48 -11.60 49.55
CA LEU A 1189 5.44 -10.71 48.93
C LEU A 1189 4.73 -9.78 47.93
N PRO A 1190 5.21 -8.54 47.72
CA PRO A 1190 4.75 -7.71 46.62
C PRO A 1190 5.00 -8.37 45.25
N LYS A 1191 4.12 -8.12 44.27
CA LYS A 1191 4.36 -8.45 42.86
C LYS A 1191 5.73 -7.96 42.39
N GLY A 1192 6.35 -8.69 41.47
CA GLY A 1192 7.60 -8.30 40.81
C GLY A 1192 8.70 -9.35 40.85
N LEU A 1193 9.91 -8.95 40.46
CA LEU A 1193 11.04 -9.86 40.19
C LEU A 1193 11.97 -10.04 41.40
N TYR A 1194 12.35 -11.29 41.67
CA TYR A 1194 13.20 -11.71 42.79
C TYR A 1194 14.29 -12.69 42.33
N ILE A 1195 15.30 -12.88 43.18
CA ILE A 1195 16.42 -13.79 42.96
C ILE A 1195 16.28 -14.97 43.92
N LEU A 1196 15.97 -16.15 43.40
CA LEU A 1196 15.91 -17.40 44.16
C LEU A 1196 17.22 -18.15 44.02
N ARG A 1197 17.98 -18.23 45.11
CA ARG A 1197 19.16 -19.09 45.20
C ARG A 1197 18.76 -20.44 45.77
N ILE A 1198 19.23 -21.50 45.13
CA ILE A 1198 18.85 -22.90 45.41
C ILE A 1198 20.00 -23.63 46.12
N ASN A 1199 21.24 -23.31 45.77
CA ASN A 1199 22.45 -23.83 46.43
C ASN A 1199 23.61 -22.84 46.27
N GLN A 1200 24.86 -23.27 46.45
CA GLN A 1200 26.02 -22.35 46.36
C GLN A 1200 26.28 -21.80 44.95
N THR A 1201 25.93 -22.56 43.89
CA THR A 1201 26.19 -22.24 42.48
C THR A 1201 24.91 -21.97 41.67
N THR A 1202 23.79 -22.62 41.98
CA THR A 1202 22.51 -22.47 41.26
C THR A 1202 21.67 -21.32 41.79
N VAL A 1203 21.38 -20.37 40.90
CA VAL A 1203 20.49 -19.22 41.12
C VAL A 1203 19.50 -19.15 39.95
N ARG A 1204 18.25 -18.76 40.23
CA ARG A 1204 17.19 -18.50 39.25
C ARG A 1204 16.55 -17.14 39.51
N ARG A 1205 16.01 -16.51 38.47
CA ARG A 1205 15.10 -15.36 38.59
C ARG A 1205 13.69 -15.90 38.77
N VAL A 1206 12.91 -15.32 39.67
CA VAL A 1206 11.51 -15.72 39.90
C VAL A 1206 10.61 -14.50 40.00
N VAL A 1207 9.46 -14.55 39.34
CA VAL A 1207 8.43 -13.49 39.37
C VAL A 1207 7.36 -13.89 40.39
N ILE A 1208 6.94 -12.94 41.22
CA ILE A 1208 5.77 -13.07 42.09
C ILE A 1208 4.61 -12.28 41.48
N ASP A 1209 3.43 -12.88 41.54
CA ASP A 1209 2.14 -12.36 41.09
C ASP A 1209 1.16 -12.24 42.29
#